data_AF-A0AAD5TFU4-F1
#
_entry.id   AF-A0AAD5TFU4-F1
#
_cell.length_a   1.000
_cell.length_b   1.000
_cell.length_c   1.000
_cell.angle_alpha   90.00
_cell.angle_beta   90.00
_cell.angle_gamma   90.00
#
_symmetry.space_group_name_H-M   'P 1'
#
loop_
_entity.id
_entity.type
_entity.pdbx_description
1 polymer ?
#
loop_
_entity_poly.entity_id
_entity_poly.type
_entity_poly.pdbx_seq_one_letter_code
_entity_poly.pdbx_strand_id
1 'polypeptide(L)'
;MSTQTASEGSLDIAGAGPATAPAVVSTVHAAEKTVLKAAATVVLPTQEANFSATQAAVIAAIVDTIGTPIESAASLPAPASRAASEHFASTPAASYTGYSQVQSYLHACARPSERTAIRAFLSLLGTSGVSYAFTGFATPFQELSAEDRVVALKALWAHKIAPVRVLTSAVYGIAVVCLYGVPGNPLWKAIGYESDPGVERPRPQPEDVWRPTFVRVSADPVAGAATTSEMKLTCDVVIVGSGAGGGVMAAELAQAGYSVIVLEKALYIHQSDLPFTEKESLERLYENQAGLMTDDGSVRILAGSAFGGGTAVNWSASLQLPFATRQEWARKGLPYFASQEYSKAIEHVAARAGVSTHAIVHNAANTILMEGSQRLGMPHGPIPQNTAGQAHECGYCMYGCPYGEKQSTHVTFLKDAAETGNARFVEGVKVERVLQRRGRAVGVIGTVRRREEDGGGEVKLRVDARRVVVSAGAIHTPALLLRSGFKNKNIGRSLRLHPAIFVFGVFPDREKHVKPWSGSIMTVLNTAVENVHGDGYGAKLEVPALHPALFSSLAPWRSPSEHKRIMLNMADTAPFLVLVRDSCDSAGRVTIPNAKQEFDEPPNIAYAISRKDQQSLYAGVEAAVRALVAAGAAEIYTCQPGVPSYFPDHSDPEIMTSKALADYLAAVAAWGYKPNWQPIGSAHQMGTCRLGKSPADGVCRPSGETYDVKNCYVADASLFPTASGVNPMLTTLSLAYMTAQSVKSDLASALEEAKL
;
A
#
# COMPACT_ATOMS: atom_id res chain seq x y z
N MET A 1 57.55 -10.70 17.83
CA MET A 1 58.15 -11.91 18.43
C MET A 1 57.04 -12.96 18.45
N SER A 2 57.13 -14.11 17.77
CA SER A 2 58.19 -15.17 17.82
C SER A 2 58.14 -15.94 19.15
N THR A 3 58.08 -17.27 19.20
CA THR A 3 58.15 -18.26 18.09
C THR A 3 57.69 -19.66 18.56
N GLN A 4 57.20 -20.49 17.59
CA GLN A 4 57.40 -21.96 17.50
C GLN A 4 56.79 -22.90 18.58
N THR A 5 56.68 -24.21 18.37
CA THR A 5 56.01 -25.09 17.34
C THR A 5 56.42 -26.54 17.62
N ALA A 6 55.76 -27.50 16.93
CA ALA A 6 56.26 -28.86 16.61
C ALA A 6 56.21 -29.94 17.71
N SER A 7 56.05 -31.24 17.37
CA SER A 7 55.39 -31.79 16.17
C SER A 7 54.98 -33.27 16.32
N GLU A 8 54.07 -33.67 15.43
CA GLU A 8 54.07 -34.89 14.58
C GLU A 8 53.94 -36.32 15.13
N GLY A 9 53.32 -37.14 14.28
CA GLY A 9 53.13 -38.58 14.35
C GLY A 9 52.31 -39.01 13.13
N SER A 10 52.98 -39.52 12.08
CA SER A 10 52.42 -39.68 10.73
C SER A 10 52.80 -41.02 10.07
N LEU A 11 52.27 -41.27 8.86
CA LEU A 11 52.48 -42.43 7.96
C LEU A 11 51.65 -43.69 8.32
N ASP A 12 51.01 -44.42 7.38
CA ASP A 12 50.59 -44.18 5.98
C ASP A 12 49.39 -45.15 5.69
N ILE A 13 48.83 -45.53 4.52
CA ILE A 13 49.19 -45.55 3.08
C ILE A 13 47.96 -45.15 2.21
N ALA A 14 48.24 -44.69 0.99
CA ALA A 14 47.33 -44.26 -0.08
C ALA A 14 46.21 -45.22 -0.56
N GLY A 15 45.20 -44.66 -1.27
CA GLY A 15 44.55 -45.38 -2.39
C GLY A 15 43.09 -45.07 -2.79
N ALA A 16 42.77 -43.90 -3.38
CA ALA A 16 41.61 -43.71 -4.29
C ALA A 16 41.61 -42.32 -4.97
N GLY A 17 40.93 -42.18 -6.12
CA GLY A 17 40.80 -40.92 -6.88
C GLY A 17 39.58 -40.05 -6.53
N PRO A 18 39.44 -38.83 -7.11
CA PRO A 18 38.45 -37.83 -6.71
C PRO A 18 37.02 -38.13 -7.22
N ALA A 19 36.14 -38.58 -6.33
CA ALA A 19 34.72 -38.84 -6.64
C ALA A 19 33.84 -37.57 -6.57
N THR A 20 33.74 -36.89 -7.72
CA THR A 20 32.57 -36.12 -8.21
C THR A 20 31.53 -35.58 -7.20
N ALA A 21 31.49 -34.24 -7.05
CA ALA A 21 30.34 -33.53 -6.45
C ALA A 21 29.71 -32.45 -7.38
N PRO A 22 28.89 -32.82 -8.40
CA PRO A 22 28.29 -31.85 -9.33
C PRO A 22 26.74 -31.79 -9.33
N ALA A 23 26.04 -32.75 -8.70
CA ALA A 23 24.62 -33.00 -8.96
C ALA A 23 23.64 -32.04 -8.24
N VAL A 24 23.95 -31.61 -7.02
CA VAL A 24 22.98 -30.85 -6.18
C VAL A 24 22.98 -29.35 -6.50
N VAL A 25 24.13 -28.77 -6.86
CA VAL A 25 24.20 -27.35 -7.24
C VAL A 25 23.65 -27.11 -8.65
N SER A 26 23.91 -28.04 -9.57
CA SER A 26 23.41 -27.97 -10.95
C SER A 26 21.88 -28.11 -11.01
N THR A 27 21.26 -28.96 -10.18
CA THR A 27 19.81 -29.13 -10.13
C THR A 27 19.06 -27.90 -9.59
N VAL A 28 19.59 -27.19 -8.59
CA VAL A 28 18.97 -25.92 -8.12
C VAL A 28 19.01 -24.85 -9.22
N HIS A 29 20.17 -24.64 -9.84
CA HIS A 29 20.29 -23.70 -10.96
C HIS A 29 19.49 -24.14 -12.21
N ALA A 30 19.30 -25.45 -12.41
CA ALA A 30 18.41 -25.97 -13.46
C ALA A 30 16.94 -25.76 -13.12
N ALA A 31 16.52 -25.83 -11.85
CA ALA A 31 15.15 -25.53 -11.42
C ALA A 31 14.84 -24.03 -11.58
N GLU A 32 15.73 -23.14 -11.11
CA GLU A 32 15.59 -21.70 -11.32
C GLU A 32 15.57 -21.35 -12.82
N LYS A 33 16.51 -21.89 -13.61
CA LYS A 33 16.49 -21.72 -15.08
C LYS A 33 15.28 -22.38 -15.74
N THR A 34 14.69 -23.43 -15.18
CA THR A 34 13.48 -24.06 -15.74
C THR A 34 12.23 -23.25 -15.45
N VAL A 35 12.08 -22.70 -14.24
CA VAL A 35 10.97 -21.78 -13.93
C VAL A 35 11.09 -20.50 -14.75
N LEU A 36 12.29 -19.90 -14.83
CA LEU A 36 12.54 -18.70 -15.62
C LEU A 36 12.46 -18.95 -17.14
N LYS A 37 12.89 -20.12 -17.64
CA LYS A 37 12.67 -20.49 -19.04
C LYS A 37 11.22 -20.85 -19.34
N ALA A 38 10.49 -21.50 -18.45
CA ALA A 38 9.05 -21.74 -18.66
C ALA A 38 8.30 -20.40 -18.81
N ALA A 39 8.63 -19.41 -17.97
CA ALA A 39 8.10 -18.05 -18.07
C ALA A 39 8.57 -17.28 -19.33
N ALA A 40 9.70 -17.64 -19.94
CA ALA A 40 10.32 -16.91 -21.07
C ALA A 40 10.31 -17.63 -22.43
N THR A 41 9.95 -18.91 -22.49
CA THR A 41 10.06 -19.76 -23.70
C THR A 41 8.71 -20.29 -24.18
N VAL A 42 7.68 -20.31 -23.33
CA VAL A 42 6.34 -20.71 -23.75
C VAL A 42 5.61 -19.49 -24.32
N VAL A 43 5.54 -19.41 -25.65
CA VAL A 43 4.64 -18.49 -26.35
C VAL A 43 3.20 -19.02 -26.22
N LEU A 44 2.60 -18.80 -25.06
CA LEU A 44 1.16 -18.98 -24.87
C LEU A 44 0.41 -17.87 -25.62
N PRO A 45 -0.77 -18.16 -26.20
CA PRO A 45 -1.59 -17.14 -26.85
C PRO A 45 -2.04 -16.09 -25.83
N THR A 46 -1.59 -14.84 -26.00
CA THR A 46 -1.79 -13.72 -25.06
C THR A 46 -3.21 -13.12 -25.12
N GLN A 47 -4.23 -13.95 -25.37
CA GLN A 47 -5.63 -13.54 -25.55
C GLN A 47 -6.67 -14.45 -24.87
N GLU A 48 -6.29 -15.54 -24.20
CA GLU A 48 -7.26 -16.32 -23.42
C GLU A 48 -7.75 -15.52 -22.19
N ALA A 49 -8.99 -15.05 -22.22
CA ALA A 49 -9.59 -14.27 -21.12
C ALA A 49 -9.74 -15.07 -19.80
N ASN A 50 -9.71 -16.40 -19.87
CA ASN A 50 -9.94 -17.32 -18.75
C ASN A 50 -8.69 -18.15 -18.43
N PHE A 51 -8.67 -18.79 -17.26
CA PHE A 51 -7.73 -19.85 -16.90
C PHE A 51 -8.13 -21.19 -17.57
N SER A 52 -7.16 -22.07 -17.81
CA SER A 52 -7.44 -23.42 -18.34
C SER A 52 -8.13 -24.31 -17.29
N ALA A 53 -8.77 -25.40 -17.72
CA ALA A 53 -9.50 -26.30 -16.82
C ALA A 53 -8.63 -26.83 -15.65
N THR A 54 -7.37 -27.20 -15.91
CA THR A 54 -6.41 -27.61 -14.87
C THR A 54 -6.06 -26.47 -13.93
N GLN A 55 -5.83 -25.25 -14.46
CA GLN A 55 -5.53 -24.07 -13.63
C GLN A 55 -6.72 -23.70 -12.74
N ALA A 56 -7.94 -23.74 -13.28
CA ALA A 56 -9.18 -23.54 -12.55
C ALA A 56 -9.38 -24.58 -11.44
N ALA A 57 -9.09 -25.87 -11.71
CA ALA A 57 -9.14 -26.94 -10.72
C ALA A 57 -8.11 -26.77 -9.58
N VAL A 58 -6.89 -26.29 -9.89
CA VAL A 58 -5.88 -25.97 -8.87
C VAL A 58 -6.30 -24.74 -8.04
N ILE A 59 -6.87 -23.70 -8.66
CA ILE A 59 -7.42 -22.54 -7.93
C ILE A 59 -8.54 -23.00 -6.97
N ALA A 60 -9.50 -23.78 -7.46
CA ALA A 60 -10.57 -24.37 -6.65
C ALA A 60 -10.01 -25.17 -5.47
N ALA A 61 -9.06 -26.08 -5.73
CA ALA A 61 -8.42 -26.90 -4.70
C ALA A 61 -7.70 -26.06 -3.63
N ILE A 62 -7.02 -24.96 -4.00
CA ILE A 62 -6.40 -24.04 -3.04
C ILE A 62 -7.48 -23.34 -2.20
N VAL A 63 -8.55 -22.86 -2.82
CA VAL A 63 -9.66 -22.17 -2.13
C VAL A 63 -10.39 -23.09 -1.14
N ASP A 64 -10.68 -24.33 -1.55
CA ASP A 64 -11.24 -25.38 -0.68
C ASP A 64 -10.31 -25.77 0.48
N THR A 65 -8.99 -25.68 0.28
CA THR A 65 -7.98 -25.91 1.34
C THR A 65 -7.94 -24.76 2.34
N ILE A 66 -8.25 -23.52 1.93
CA ILE A 66 -8.31 -22.38 2.85
C ILE A 66 -9.54 -22.48 3.75
N GLY A 67 -10.72 -22.73 3.14
CA GLY A 67 -12.02 -22.73 3.81
C GLY A 67 -12.57 -24.11 4.18
N THR A 68 -11.71 -25.14 4.30
CA THR A 68 -12.12 -26.53 4.51
C THR A 68 -13.06 -26.66 5.72
N PRO A 69 -14.17 -27.43 5.62
CA PRO A 69 -14.99 -27.77 6.77
C PRO A 69 -14.16 -28.43 7.88
N ILE A 70 -14.57 -28.22 9.13
CA ILE A 70 -13.96 -28.88 10.29
C ILE A 70 -15.04 -29.61 11.09
N GLU A 71 -14.72 -30.81 11.57
CA GLU A 71 -15.70 -31.78 12.12
C GLU A 71 -16.42 -31.30 13.38
N SER A 72 -15.77 -30.44 14.17
CA SER A 72 -16.35 -29.86 15.38
C SER A 72 -15.98 -28.40 15.52
N ALA A 73 -16.99 -27.59 15.83
CA ALA A 73 -16.83 -26.21 16.24
C ALA A 73 -16.81 -26.04 17.76
N ALA A 74 -16.78 -27.12 18.55
CA ALA A 74 -17.02 -27.05 20.01
C ALA A 74 -16.03 -26.13 20.74
N SER A 75 -14.77 -26.09 20.28
CA SER A 75 -13.70 -25.23 20.77
C SER A 75 -13.54 -23.91 19.99
N LEU A 76 -14.46 -23.59 19.08
CA LEU A 76 -14.43 -22.33 18.32
C LEU A 76 -15.18 -21.19 19.03
N PRO A 77 -14.73 -19.93 18.85
CA PRO A 77 -15.45 -18.73 19.26
C PRO A 77 -16.86 -18.62 18.64
N ALA A 78 -17.76 -17.92 19.34
CA ALA A 78 -19.14 -17.71 18.89
C ALA A 78 -19.63 -16.28 19.16
N PRO A 79 -19.07 -15.27 18.46
CA PRO A 79 -19.37 -13.85 18.74
C PRO A 79 -20.82 -13.46 18.43
N ALA A 80 -21.44 -14.07 17.42
CA ALA A 80 -22.82 -13.77 17.01
C ALA A 80 -23.83 -14.81 17.52
N SER A 81 -23.60 -16.10 17.25
CA SER A 81 -24.31 -17.20 17.91
C SER A 81 -23.61 -18.53 17.70
N ARG A 82 -23.87 -19.48 18.60
CA ARG A 82 -23.35 -20.86 18.53
C ARG A 82 -23.67 -21.52 17.18
N ALA A 83 -24.92 -21.42 16.74
CA ALA A 83 -25.38 -21.99 15.46
C ALA A 83 -24.75 -21.30 14.23
N ALA A 84 -24.50 -19.98 14.30
CA ALA A 84 -23.81 -19.28 13.21
C ALA A 84 -22.34 -19.71 13.08
N SER A 85 -21.64 -19.92 14.19
CA SER A 85 -20.27 -20.46 14.19
C SER A 85 -20.19 -21.92 13.76
N GLU A 86 -21.15 -22.76 14.16
CA GLU A 86 -21.25 -24.14 13.69
C GLU A 86 -21.54 -24.23 12.19
N HIS A 87 -22.42 -23.38 11.69
CA HIS A 87 -22.65 -23.22 10.26
C HIS A 87 -21.38 -22.76 9.54
N PHE A 88 -20.68 -21.73 10.03
CA PHE A 88 -19.41 -21.27 9.45
C PHE A 88 -18.31 -22.35 9.46
N ALA A 89 -18.22 -23.14 10.53
CA ALA A 89 -17.26 -24.24 10.67
C ALA A 89 -17.53 -25.36 9.66
N SER A 90 -18.79 -25.74 9.46
CA SER A 90 -19.22 -26.79 8.53
C SER A 90 -19.28 -26.34 7.06
N THR A 91 -19.48 -25.05 6.78
CA THR A 91 -19.69 -24.55 5.41
C THR A 91 -18.37 -24.58 4.60
N PRO A 92 -18.35 -25.24 3.42
CA PRO A 92 -17.18 -25.31 2.55
C PRO A 92 -16.99 -24.03 1.74
N ALA A 93 -15.76 -23.76 1.31
CA ALA A 93 -15.41 -22.55 0.54
C ALA A 93 -16.26 -22.36 -0.73
N ALA A 94 -16.62 -23.45 -1.41
CA ALA A 94 -17.51 -23.45 -2.58
C ALA A 94 -18.89 -22.80 -2.36
N SER A 95 -19.37 -22.70 -1.12
CA SER A 95 -20.64 -22.05 -0.77
C SER A 95 -20.51 -20.53 -0.50
N TYR A 96 -19.31 -19.96 -0.60
CA TYR A 96 -19.05 -18.56 -0.25
C TYR A 96 -19.35 -17.67 -1.47
N THR A 97 -20.06 -16.54 -1.30
CA THR A 97 -20.52 -15.67 -2.42
C THR A 97 -19.37 -15.15 -3.32
N GLY A 98 -18.15 -15.07 -2.79
CA GLY A 98 -16.96 -14.70 -3.54
C GLY A 98 -16.26 -15.82 -4.32
N TYR A 99 -16.61 -17.10 -4.09
CA TYR A 99 -15.89 -18.26 -4.64
C TYR A 99 -15.83 -18.26 -6.17
N SER A 100 -16.96 -18.02 -6.83
CA SER A 100 -17.07 -17.95 -8.30
C SER A 100 -16.29 -16.78 -8.92
N GLN A 101 -15.99 -15.74 -8.14
CA GLN A 101 -15.32 -14.53 -8.60
C GLN A 101 -13.79 -14.61 -8.49
N VAL A 102 -13.23 -15.58 -7.75
CA VAL A 102 -11.78 -15.71 -7.49
C VAL A 102 -10.96 -15.74 -8.79
N GLN A 103 -11.42 -16.49 -9.80
CA GLN A 103 -10.70 -16.59 -11.08
C GLN A 103 -10.69 -15.26 -11.85
N SER A 104 -11.83 -14.56 -11.92
CA SER A 104 -11.94 -13.24 -12.55
C SER A 104 -11.08 -12.21 -11.84
N TYR A 105 -11.03 -12.25 -10.51
CA TYR A 105 -10.25 -11.32 -9.68
C TYR A 105 -8.73 -11.59 -9.80
N LEU A 106 -8.30 -12.86 -9.81
CA LEU A 106 -6.93 -13.26 -10.18
C LEU A 106 -6.53 -12.79 -11.58
N HIS A 107 -7.47 -12.72 -12.52
CA HIS A 107 -7.22 -12.22 -13.87
C HIS A 107 -7.22 -10.69 -13.97
N ALA A 108 -7.87 -9.98 -13.04
CA ALA A 108 -7.96 -8.53 -13.02
C ALA A 108 -6.76 -7.85 -12.31
N CYS A 109 -6.38 -8.33 -11.12
CA CYS A 109 -5.41 -7.65 -10.28
C CYS A 109 -3.93 -7.83 -10.71
N ALA A 110 -3.61 -8.86 -11.49
CA ALA A 110 -2.23 -9.22 -11.81
C ALA A 110 -1.73 -8.60 -13.14
N ARG A 111 -0.49 -8.08 -13.14
CA ARG A 111 0.20 -7.58 -14.34
C ARG A 111 0.27 -8.67 -15.44
N PRO A 112 0.39 -8.34 -16.74
CA PRO A 112 0.45 -9.36 -17.81
C PRO A 112 1.55 -10.41 -17.58
N SER A 113 2.73 -9.99 -17.12
CA SER A 113 3.85 -10.87 -16.74
C SER A 113 3.54 -11.75 -15.51
N GLU A 114 2.89 -11.18 -14.50
CA GLU A 114 2.44 -11.92 -13.31
C GLU A 114 1.36 -12.94 -13.65
N ARG A 115 0.41 -12.61 -14.54
CA ARG A 115 -0.59 -13.55 -15.04
C ARG A 115 0.04 -14.74 -15.75
N THR A 116 1.08 -14.51 -16.57
CA THR A 116 1.86 -15.61 -17.17
C THR A 116 2.55 -16.46 -16.09
N ALA A 117 3.15 -15.84 -15.07
CA ALA A 117 3.80 -16.56 -13.98
C ALA A 117 2.80 -17.36 -13.11
N ILE A 118 1.63 -16.80 -12.80
CA ILE A 118 0.54 -17.45 -12.07
C ILE A 118 -0.03 -18.62 -12.88
N ARG A 119 -0.34 -18.42 -14.18
CA ARG A 119 -0.80 -19.49 -15.09
C ARG A 119 0.22 -20.63 -15.15
N ALA A 120 1.51 -20.32 -15.30
CA ALA A 120 2.57 -21.32 -15.31
C ALA A 120 2.65 -22.07 -13.97
N PHE A 121 2.65 -21.38 -12.84
CA PHE A 121 2.69 -21.99 -11.50
C PHE A 121 1.49 -22.91 -11.23
N LEU A 122 0.28 -22.47 -11.54
CA LEU A 122 -0.94 -23.28 -11.42
C LEU A 122 -0.88 -24.53 -12.33
N SER A 123 -0.41 -24.38 -13.58
CA SER A 123 -0.19 -25.52 -14.48
C SER A 123 0.87 -26.50 -13.96
N LEU A 124 1.95 -26.02 -13.32
CA LEU A 124 2.99 -26.88 -12.74
C LEU A 124 2.47 -27.68 -11.54
N LEU A 125 1.71 -27.04 -10.63
CA LEU A 125 1.00 -27.73 -9.54
C LEU A 125 0.01 -28.78 -10.04
N GLY A 126 -0.57 -28.55 -11.22
CA GLY A 126 -1.42 -29.50 -11.94
C GLY A 126 -0.71 -30.72 -12.54
N THR A 127 0.60 -30.90 -12.32
CA THR A 127 1.37 -32.03 -12.87
C THR A 127 2.15 -32.79 -11.80
N SER A 128 2.01 -34.13 -11.77
CA SER A 128 2.63 -35.05 -10.81
C SER A 128 4.11 -34.77 -10.51
N GLY A 129 4.93 -34.67 -11.55
CA GLY A 129 6.39 -34.55 -11.41
C GLY A 129 6.86 -33.22 -10.81
N VAL A 130 6.11 -32.13 -11.01
CA VAL A 130 6.47 -30.80 -10.46
C VAL A 130 5.74 -30.51 -9.16
N SER A 131 4.53 -31.06 -8.98
CA SER A 131 3.87 -31.14 -7.67
C SER A 131 4.82 -31.72 -6.62
N TYR A 132 5.53 -32.82 -6.93
CA TYR A 132 6.49 -33.42 -6.01
C TYR A 132 7.63 -32.46 -5.64
N ALA A 133 8.18 -31.74 -6.62
CA ALA A 133 9.30 -30.82 -6.41
C ALA A 133 8.93 -29.59 -5.55
N PHE A 134 7.66 -29.18 -5.52
CA PHE A 134 7.19 -28.02 -4.75
C PHE A 134 6.47 -28.37 -3.44
N THR A 135 5.83 -29.55 -3.36
CA THR A 135 4.93 -29.93 -2.26
C THR A 135 5.37 -31.19 -1.49
N GLY A 136 6.22 -32.03 -2.09
CA GLY A 136 6.55 -33.37 -1.59
C GLY A 136 5.63 -34.50 -2.09
N PHE A 137 4.55 -34.21 -2.82
CA PHE A 137 3.59 -35.21 -3.27
C PHE A 137 3.67 -35.47 -4.79
N ALA A 138 3.73 -36.74 -5.19
CA ALA A 138 3.72 -37.14 -6.61
C ALA A 138 2.34 -37.04 -7.28
N THR A 139 1.29 -36.76 -6.51
CA THR A 139 -0.08 -36.50 -7.00
C THR A 139 -0.22 -35.01 -7.37
N PRO A 140 -0.92 -34.65 -8.46
CA PRO A 140 -1.25 -33.26 -8.78
C PRO A 140 -2.04 -32.57 -7.65
N PHE A 141 -1.84 -31.28 -7.43
CA PHE A 141 -2.40 -30.58 -6.26
C PHE A 141 -3.93 -30.69 -6.15
N GLN A 142 -4.65 -30.65 -7.29
CA GLN A 142 -6.11 -30.80 -7.32
C GLN A 142 -6.60 -32.23 -6.99
N GLU A 143 -5.74 -33.24 -7.10
CA GLU A 143 -6.06 -34.66 -6.85
C GLU A 143 -5.62 -35.13 -5.45
N LEU A 144 -4.91 -34.28 -4.69
CA LEU A 144 -4.57 -34.51 -3.28
C LEU A 144 -5.83 -34.56 -2.39
N SER A 145 -5.77 -35.36 -1.32
CA SER A 145 -6.77 -35.35 -0.25
C SER A 145 -6.81 -33.99 0.48
N ALA A 146 -7.87 -33.71 1.22
CA ALA A 146 -7.98 -32.46 1.98
C ALA A 146 -6.83 -32.29 3.00
N GLU A 147 -6.39 -33.37 3.63
CA GLU A 147 -5.27 -33.39 4.58
C GLU A 147 -3.93 -33.14 3.86
N ASP A 148 -3.67 -33.85 2.76
CA ASP A 148 -2.45 -33.70 1.97
C ASP A 148 -2.34 -32.29 1.37
N ARG A 149 -3.46 -31.68 0.93
CA ARG A 149 -3.47 -30.30 0.45
C ARG A 149 -3.06 -29.30 1.53
N VAL A 150 -3.43 -29.52 2.80
CA VAL A 150 -3.01 -28.67 3.92
C VAL A 150 -1.49 -28.79 4.15
N VAL A 151 -0.91 -29.98 4.02
CA VAL A 151 0.55 -30.19 4.09
C VAL A 151 1.25 -29.56 2.89
N ALA A 152 0.73 -29.77 1.67
CA ALA A 152 1.25 -29.22 0.43
C ALA A 152 1.25 -27.68 0.43
N LEU A 153 0.16 -27.05 0.87
CA LEU A 153 0.06 -25.58 0.95
C LEU A 153 1.06 -25.00 1.96
N LYS A 154 1.31 -25.68 3.10
CA LYS A 154 2.40 -25.31 4.03
C LYS A 154 3.78 -25.41 3.38
N ALA A 155 4.04 -26.48 2.63
CA ALA A 155 5.30 -26.66 1.90
C ALA A 155 5.53 -25.54 0.87
N LEU A 156 4.49 -25.09 0.18
CA LEU A 156 4.53 -23.95 -0.75
C LEU A 156 4.83 -22.62 -0.05
N TRP A 157 4.21 -22.35 1.10
CA TRP A 157 4.49 -21.15 1.91
C TRP A 157 5.91 -21.15 2.50
N ALA A 158 6.42 -22.30 2.94
CA ALA A 158 7.78 -22.45 3.47
C ALA A 158 8.84 -22.69 2.38
N HIS A 159 8.47 -22.64 1.10
CA HIS A 159 9.31 -23.13 0.01
C HIS A 159 10.61 -22.34 -0.16
N LYS A 160 11.72 -23.04 -0.43
CA LYS A 160 13.06 -22.42 -0.50
C LYS A 160 13.18 -21.42 -1.65
N ILE A 161 12.64 -21.74 -2.83
CA ILE A 161 12.62 -20.88 -4.02
C ILE A 161 11.62 -19.73 -3.81
N ALA A 162 12.10 -18.49 -3.82
CA ALA A 162 11.30 -17.30 -3.49
C ALA A 162 10.08 -17.06 -4.42
N PRO A 163 10.18 -17.20 -5.77
CA PRO A 163 9.01 -17.16 -6.66
C PRO A 163 7.84 -18.07 -6.26
N VAL A 164 8.09 -19.26 -5.69
CA VAL A 164 7.01 -20.15 -5.24
C VAL A 164 6.25 -19.54 -4.07
N ARG A 165 6.95 -18.95 -3.09
CA ARG A 165 6.31 -18.24 -1.97
C ARG A 165 5.52 -17.01 -2.43
N VAL A 166 6.05 -16.25 -3.39
CA VAL A 166 5.37 -15.07 -3.97
C VAL A 166 4.07 -15.47 -4.65
N LEU A 167 4.11 -16.45 -5.56
CA LEU A 167 2.94 -16.88 -6.32
C LEU A 167 1.90 -17.55 -5.42
N THR A 168 2.33 -18.28 -4.39
CA THR A 168 1.45 -18.81 -3.33
C THR A 168 0.77 -17.68 -2.55
N SER A 169 1.52 -16.67 -2.10
CA SER A 169 0.97 -15.50 -1.38
C SER A 169 0.07 -14.64 -2.25
N ALA A 170 0.35 -14.53 -3.55
CA ALA A 170 -0.50 -13.84 -4.51
C ALA A 170 -1.85 -14.55 -4.69
N VAL A 171 -1.83 -15.86 -4.98
CA VAL A 171 -3.05 -16.66 -5.17
C VAL A 171 -3.87 -16.73 -3.87
N TYR A 172 -3.24 -17.00 -2.73
CA TYR A 172 -3.92 -16.99 -1.42
C TYR A 172 -4.54 -15.63 -1.11
N GLY A 173 -3.76 -14.54 -1.22
CA GLY A 173 -4.21 -13.21 -0.83
C GLY A 173 -5.38 -12.72 -1.67
N ILE A 174 -5.33 -12.93 -2.99
CA ILE A 174 -6.43 -12.57 -3.90
C ILE A 174 -7.66 -13.45 -3.65
N ALA A 175 -7.46 -14.74 -3.34
CA ALA A 175 -8.56 -15.63 -2.95
C ALA A 175 -9.28 -15.16 -1.68
N VAL A 176 -8.57 -14.93 -0.57
CA VAL A 176 -9.24 -14.52 0.70
C VAL A 176 -9.89 -13.15 0.61
N VAL A 177 -9.27 -12.19 -0.09
CA VAL A 177 -9.90 -10.88 -0.36
C VAL A 177 -11.22 -11.06 -1.12
N CYS A 178 -11.26 -11.95 -2.11
CA CYS A 178 -12.48 -12.23 -2.86
C CYS A 178 -13.52 -13.00 -2.02
N LEU A 179 -13.11 -14.00 -1.23
CA LEU A 179 -14.00 -14.78 -0.36
C LEU A 179 -14.69 -13.92 0.70
N TYR A 180 -13.98 -12.95 1.30
CA TYR A 180 -14.50 -12.15 2.42
C TYR A 180 -14.96 -10.74 2.04
N GLY A 181 -14.54 -10.17 0.90
CA GLY A 181 -14.87 -8.80 0.49
C GLY A 181 -16.12 -8.62 -0.39
N VAL A 182 -16.84 -9.70 -0.71
CA VAL A 182 -18.04 -9.69 -1.56
C VAL A 182 -19.32 -9.50 -0.72
N PRO A 183 -20.20 -8.54 -1.06
CA PRO A 183 -21.49 -8.34 -0.38
C PRO A 183 -22.41 -9.55 -0.40
N GLY A 184 -23.32 -9.63 0.59
CA GLY A 184 -24.25 -10.76 0.70
C GLY A 184 -23.55 -12.08 1.03
N ASN A 185 -22.38 -12.02 1.68
CA ASN A 185 -21.67 -13.19 2.17
C ASN A 185 -22.36 -13.73 3.44
N PRO A 186 -22.93 -14.96 3.45
CA PRO A 186 -23.67 -15.48 4.60
C PRO A 186 -22.79 -15.65 5.86
N LEU A 187 -21.46 -15.70 5.68
CA LEU A 187 -20.48 -15.86 6.75
C LEU A 187 -20.23 -14.58 7.54
N TRP A 188 -20.53 -13.41 6.96
CA TRP A 188 -20.30 -12.10 7.59
C TRP A 188 -20.97 -12.03 8.97
N LYS A 189 -22.19 -12.57 9.10
CA LYS A 189 -22.88 -12.68 10.38
C LYS A 189 -22.13 -13.54 11.41
N ALA A 190 -21.52 -14.66 10.99
CA ALA A 190 -20.80 -15.55 11.92
C ALA A 190 -19.53 -14.90 12.50
N ILE A 191 -18.89 -14.00 11.75
CA ILE A 191 -17.72 -13.22 12.18
C ILE A 191 -18.09 -11.87 12.84
N GLY A 192 -19.38 -11.64 13.15
CA GLY A 192 -19.89 -10.42 13.79
C GLY A 192 -19.96 -9.18 12.89
N TYR A 193 -19.71 -9.32 11.59
CA TYR A 193 -19.72 -8.25 10.59
C TYR A 193 -21.13 -8.09 9.99
N GLU A 194 -22.01 -7.35 10.67
CA GLU A 194 -23.41 -7.16 10.23
C GLU A 194 -23.67 -5.86 9.46
N SER A 195 -22.62 -5.17 8.98
CA SER A 195 -22.80 -3.82 8.42
C SER A 195 -23.46 -3.80 7.04
N ASP A 196 -24.74 -3.43 7.00
CA ASP A 196 -25.24 -2.54 5.95
C ASP A 196 -25.05 -1.08 6.43
N PRO A 197 -23.99 -0.38 6.00
CA PRO A 197 -23.73 0.99 6.44
C PRO A 197 -24.77 2.00 5.97
N GLY A 198 -25.63 1.67 4.99
CA GLY A 198 -26.80 2.48 4.67
C GLY A 198 -27.86 2.48 5.79
N VAL A 199 -27.83 1.46 6.66
CA VAL A 199 -28.67 1.34 7.86
C VAL A 199 -27.95 1.89 9.10
N GLU A 200 -26.62 1.77 9.19
CA GLU A 200 -25.85 2.35 10.31
C GLU A 200 -25.91 3.88 10.33
N ARG A 201 -25.84 4.55 9.15
CA ARG A 201 -25.98 6.01 9.03
C ARG A 201 -26.40 6.41 7.61
N PRO A 202 -27.34 7.36 7.44
CA PRO A 202 -27.69 7.86 6.11
C PRO A 202 -26.49 8.55 5.42
N ARG A 203 -26.40 8.40 4.09
CA ARG A 203 -25.48 9.16 3.24
C ARG A 203 -25.85 10.66 3.25
N PRO A 204 -24.89 11.58 3.05
CA PRO A 204 -25.20 12.98 2.73
C PRO A 204 -25.94 13.05 1.39
N GLN A 205 -26.93 13.95 1.28
CA GLN A 205 -27.70 14.09 0.05
C GLN A 205 -26.82 14.68 -1.06
N PRO A 206 -27.15 14.42 -2.35
CA PRO A 206 -26.35 14.95 -3.47
C PRO A 206 -26.19 16.48 -3.46
N GLU A 207 -27.15 17.21 -2.90
CA GLU A 207 -27.15 18.67 -2.72
C GLU A 207 -26.33 19.16 -1.51
N ASP A 208 -26.09 18.33 -0.49
CA ASP A 208 -25.27 18.69 0.68
C ASP A 208 -23.77 18.74 0.35
N VAL A 209 -23.36 18.09 -0.75
CA VAL A 209 -21.97 17.87 -1.11
C VAL A 209 -21.61 18.61 -2.40
N TRP A 210 -20.49 19.32 -2.39
CA TRP A 210 -20.02 20.06 -3.56
C TRP A 210 -19.70 19.11 -4.73
N ARG A 211 -19.97 19.54 -5.96
CA ARG A 211 -19.67 18.78 -7.19
C ARG A 211 -18.68 19.55 -8.08
N PRO A 212 -17.48 19.02 -8.35
CA PRO A 212 -16.57 19.61 -9.34
C PRO A 212 -17.19 19.60 -10.75
N THR A 213 -16.92 20.66 -11.51
CA THR A 213 -17.23 20.72 -12.94
C THR A 213 -15.99 20.36 -13.75
N PHE A 214 -16.11 19.36 -14.63
CA PHE A 214 -15.04 18.91 -15.51
C PHE A 214 -15.20 19.51 -16.92
N VAL A 215 -14.08 19.76 -17.59
CA VAL A 215 -14.07 20.15 -19.01
C VAL A 215 -14.45 18.93 -19.84
N ARG A 216 -15.65 18.95 -20.43
CA ARG A 216 -16.08 17.93 -21.39
C ARG A 216 -15.19 17.94 -22.64
N VAL A 217 -14.79 16.74 -23.06
CA VAL A 217 -13.91 16.53 -24.22
C VAL A 217 -14.73 15.97 -25.37
N SER A 218 -15.22 16.84 -26.26
CA SER A 218 -15.83 16.39 -27.51
C SER A 218 -14.77 15.83 -28.46
N ALA A 219 -15.13 14.75 -29.17
CA ALA A 219 -14.50 14.43 -30.43
C ALA A 219 -15.37 15.06 -31.53
N ASP A 220 -14.92 16.17 -32.11
CA ASP A 220 -15.63 16.76 -33.25
C ASP A 220 -15.62 15.76 -34.42
N PRO A 221 -16.77 15.46 -35.05
CA PRO A 221 -16.85 14.50 -36.14
C PRO A 221 -16.27 15.10 -37.43
N VAL A 222 -14.94 15.02 -37.59
CA VAL A 222 -14.25 15.45 -38.82
C VAL A 222 -14.59 14.48 -39.95
N ALA A 223 -15.64 14.81 -40.71
CA ALA A 223 -16.12 14.01 -41.83
C ALA A 223 -15.00 13.75 -42.85
N GLY A 224 -14.57 12.50 -42.94
CA GLY A 224 -13.57 12.02 -43.92
C GLY A 224 -12.10 12.05 -43.47
N ALA A 225 -11.76 12.41 -42.22
CA ALA A 225 -10.38 12.39 -41.74
C ALA A 225 -10.04 11.12 -40.93
N ALA A 226 -9.05 10.35 -41.38
CA ALA A 226 -8.53 9.17 -40.68
C ALA A 226 -7.55 9.51 -39.53
N THR A 227 -7.84 10.58 -38.77
CA THR A 227 -7.00 11.10 -37.70
C THR A 227 -7.81 11.24 -36.41
N THR A 228 -7.32 10.65 -35.32
CA THR A 228 -7.88 10.87 -33.98
C THR A 228 -7.93 12.37 -33.66
N SER A 229 -9.05 12.82 -33.09
CA SER A 229 -9.20 14.21 -32.66
C SER A 229 -8.18 14.55 -31.57
N GLU A 230 -7.48 15.68 -31.74
CA GLU A 230 -6.55 16.23 -30.75
C GLU A 230 -7.17 17.48 -30.12
N MET A 231 -7.66 17.35 -28.88
CA MET A 231 -8.10 18.51 -28.11
C MET A 231 -6.88 19.34 -27.68
N LYS A 232 -6.95 20.66 -27.84
CA LYS A 232 -5.89 21.60 -27.46
C LYS A 232 -6.40 22.58 -26.41
N LEU A 233 -5.72 22.64 -25.27
CA LEU A 233 -5.99 23.60 -24.20
C LEU A 233 -4.73 24.44 -23.91
N THR A 234 -4.95 25.62 -23.36
CA THR A 234 -3.88 26.54 -22.91
C THR A 234 -4.17 27.05 -21.50
N CYS A 235 -3.11 27.28 -20.72
CA CYS A 235 -3.15 27.78 -19.35
C CYS A 235 -1.81 28.44 -18.95
N ASP A 236 -1.75 29.07 -17.77
CA ASP A 236 -0.47 29.46 -17.17
C ASP A 236 0.25 28.23 -16.60
N VAL A 237 -0.48 27.41 -15.84
CA VAL A 237 0.07 26.23 -15.17
C VAL A 237 -0.80 25.01 -15.41
N VAL A 238 -0.19 23.94 -15.94
CA VAL A 238 -0.81 22.61 -15.97
C VAL A 238 -0.27 21.74 -14.84
N ILE A 239 -1.17 21.09 -14.10
CA ILE A 239 -0.89 20.24 -12.95
C ILE A 239 -1.29 18.80 -13.31
N VAL A 240 -0.35 17.86 -13.20
CA VAL A 240 -0.56 16.45 -13.52
C VAL A 240 -0.75 15.65 -12.23
N GLY A 241 -1.97 15.17 -11.99
CA GLY A 241 -2.42 14.50 -10.77
C GLY A 241 -3.08 15.46 -9.78
N SER A 242 -4.28 15.12 -9.33
CA SER A 242 -5.10 15.91 -8.38
C SER A 242 -4.87 15.55 -6.90
N GLY A 243 -3.81 14.79 -6.61
CA GLY A 243 -3.50 14.26 -5.28
C GLY A 243 -3.19 15.32 -4.22
N ALA A 244 -2.62 14.88 -3.08
CA ALA A 244 -2.21 15.76 -1.98
C ALA A 244 -1.49 17.03 -2.48
N GLY A 245 -0.49 16.85 -3.34
CA GLY A 245 0.26 17.96 -3.93
C GLY A 245 -0.55 18.80 -4.91
N GLY A 246 -1.19 18.15 -5.88
CA GLY A 246 -1.91 18.81 -6.96
C GLY A 246 -3.06 19.69 -6.49
N GLY A 247 -3.76 19.29 -5.43
CA GLY A 247 -4.81 20.11 -4.81
C GLY A 247 -4.28 21.43 -4.26
N VAL A 248 -3.24 21.39 -3.41
CA VAL A 248 -2.63 22.60 -2.83
C VAL A 248 -2.05 23.51 -3.93
N MET A 249 -1.35 22.92 -4.91
CA MET A 249 -0.84 23.66 -6.07
C MET A 249 -1.97 24.36 -6.85
N ALA A 250 -3.13 23.71 -7.03
CA ALA A 250 -4.26 24.28 -7.73
C ALA A 250 -4.89 25.45 -6.95
N ALA A 251 -5.15 25.29 -5.64
CA ALA A 251 -5.70 26.35 -4.80
C ALA A 251 -4.80 27.60 -4.82
N GLU A 252 -3.54 27.42 -4.46
CA GLU A 252 -2.57 28.51 -4.29
C GLU A 252 -2.36 29.32 -5.58
N LEU A 253 -2.30 28.65 -6.73
CA LEU A 253 -2.06 29.30 -8.03
C LEU A 253 -3.34 29.95 -8.60
N ALA A 254 -4.50 29.30 -8.44
CA ALA A 254 -5.78 29.85 -8.91
C ALA A 254 -6.22 31.06 -8.06
N GLN A 255 -5.97 31.04 -6.75
CA GLN A 255 -6.15 32.19 -5.85
C GLN A 255 -5.20 33.35 -6.16
N ALA A 256 -4.01 33.05 -6.69
CA ALA A 256 -3.08 34.06 -7.20
C ALA A 256 -3.44 34.62 -8.60
N GLY A 257 -4.59 34.21 -9.17
CA GLY A 257 -5.09 34.74 -10.44
C GLY A 257 -4.53 34.09 -11.71
N TYR A 258 -3.75 33.01 -11.60
CA TYR A 258 -3.23 32.29 -12.76
C TYR A 258 -4.26 31.30 -13.32
N SER A 259 -4.34 31.13 -14.64
CA SER A 259 -5.19 30.09 -15.22
C SER A 259 -4.57 28.71 -15.01
N VAL A 260 -5.27 27.85 -14.29
CA VAL A 260 -4.81 26.50 -13.92
C VAL A 260 -5.62 25.43 -14.65
N ILE A 261 -4.95 24.39 -15.14
CA ILE A 261 -5.60 23.14 -15.55
C ILE A 261 -5.04 21.99 -14.71
N VAL A 262 -5.91 21.23 -14.03
CA VAL A 262 -5.53 19.98 -13.35
C VAL A 262 -6.00 18.79 -14.18
N LEU A 263 -5.10 17.84 -14.41
CA LEU A 263 -5.34 16.60 -15.16
C LEU A 263 -5.28 15.42 -14.19
N GLU A 264 -6.38 14.70 -14.00
CA GLU A 264 -6.46 13.49 -13.18
C GLU A 264 -6.66 12.25 -14.07
N LYS A 265 -5.98 11.13 -13.76
CA LYS A 265 -6.09 9.86 -14.50
C LYS A 265 -7.35 9.07 -14.13
N ALA A 266 -7.80 9.19 -12.88
CA ALA A 266 -9.03 8.58 -12.41
C ALA A 266 -10.27 9.34 -12.91
N LEU A 267 -11.43 8.70 -12.79
CA LEU A 267 -12.73 9.36 -12.89
C LEU A 267 -13.21 9.76 -11.49
N TYR A 268 -13.95 10.86 -11.39
CA TYR A 268 -14.64 11.29 -10.18
C TYR A 268 -15.85 10.40 -9.89
N ILE A 269 -16.00 10.03 -8.62
CA ILE A 269 -17.19 9.38 -8.07
C ILE A 269 -17.70 10.30 -6.96
N HIS A 270 -18.99 10.65 -6.99
CA HIS A 270 -19.58 11.48 -5.95
C HIS A 270 -19.61 10.74 -4.62
N GLN A 271 -19.58 11.47 -3.50
CA GLN A 271 -19.58 10.89 -2.16
C GLN A 271 -20.86 10.07 -1.95
N SER A 272 -22.01 10.59 -2.39
CA SER A 272 -23.29 9.89 -2.44
C SER A 272 -23.28 8.62 -3.31
N ASP A 273 -22.41 8.54 -4.31
CA ASP A 273 -22.25 7.43 -5.26
C ASP A 273 -21.13 6.44 -4.85
N LEU A 274 -20.37 6.72 -3.79
CA LEU A 274 -19.22 5.89 -3.40
C LEU A 274 -19.66 4.49 -2.93
N PRO A 275 -18.83 3.46 -3.19
CA PRO A 275 -19.05 2.13 -2.67
C PRO A 275 -18.92 2.07 -1.14
N PHE A 276 -19.59 1.10 -0.53
CA PHE A 276 -19.42 0.71 0.88
C PHE A 276 -18.79 -0.68 1.04
N THR A 277 -18.22 -1.22 -0.04
CA THR A 277 -17.76 -2.61 -0.13
C THR A 277 -16.26 -2.61 -0.41
N GLU A 278 -15.49 -3.51 0.23
CA GLU A 278 -14.03 -3.56 0.04
C GLU A 278 -13.68 -3.77 -1.43
N LYS A 279 -14.27 -4.79 -2.07
CA LYS A 279 -13.99 -5.16 -3.46
C LYS A 279 -14.19 -4.00 -4.43
N GLU A 280 -15.36 -3.35 -4.42
CA GLU A 280 -15.69 -2.26 -5.35
C GLU A 280 -14.86 -0.99 -5.09
N SER A 281 -14.49 -0.76 -3.82
CA SER A 281 -13.61 0.35 -3.43
C SER A 281 -12.18 0.16 -3.92
N LEU A 282 -11.62 -1.04 -3.71
CA LEU A 282 -10.29 -1.40 -4.20
C LEU A 282 -10.27 -1.36 -5.73
N GLU A 283 -11.30 -1.89 -6.39
CA GLU A 283 -11.43 -1.90 -7.86
C GLU A 283 -11.52 -0.50 -8.50
N ARG A 284 -12.15 0.48 -7.83
CA ARG A 284 -12.39 1.82 -8.39
C ARG A 284 -11.47 2.94 -7.91
N LEU A 285 -10.87 2.82 -6.72
CA LEU A 285 -10.19 3.94 -6.05
C LEU A 285 -8.68 3.72 -5.85
N TYR A 286 -8.10 2.63 -6.34
CA TYR A 286 -6.70 2.25 -6.06
C TYR A 286 -5.88 1.80 -7.28
N GLU A 287 -4.63 2.28 -7.31
CA GLU A 287 -3.41 1.50 -7.58
C GLU A 287 -3.55 0.07 -8.07
N ASN A 288 -3.81 -0.19 -9.36
CA ASN A 288 -3.92 -1.53 -9.94
C ASN A 288 -4.89 -2.44 -9.13
N GLN A 289 -6.05 -1.91 -8.75
CA GLN A 289 -7.04 -2.58 -7.88
C GLN A 289 -6.48 -2.99 -6.50
N ALA A 290 -5.56 -2.17 -5.97
CA ALA A 290 -4.72 -2.46 -4.80
C ALA A 290 -3.76 -3.67 -4.95
N GLY A 291 -3.58 -4.18 -6.18
CA GLY A 291 -2.67 -5.27 -6.50
C GLY A 291 -1.20 -4.88 -6.67
N LEU A 292 -0.82 -3.60 -6.47
CA LEU A 292 0.59 -3.19 -6.58
C LEU A 292 1.47 -3.87 -5.51
N MET A 293 2.66 -4.28 -5.94
CA MET A 293 3.70 -4.83 -5.07
C MET A 293 5.09 -4.47 -5.61
N THR A 294 6.12 -4.71 -4.81
CA THR A 294 7.51 -4.66 -5.26
C THR A 294 7.81 -5.77 -6.27
N ASP A 295 8.80 -5.58 -7.14
CA ASP A 295 9.12 -6.54 -8.22
C ASP A 295 9.59 -7.92 -7.70
N ASP A 296 10.00 -8.02 -6.45
CA ASP A 296 10.34 -9.26 -5.75
C ASP A 296 9.16 -9.88 -4.97
N GLY A 297 8.03 -9.19 -4.87
CA GLY A 297 6.84 -9.59 -4.10
C GLY A 297 6.93 -9.37 -2.58
N SER A 298 7.95 -8.66 -2.08
CA SER A 298 8.20 -8.53 -0.63
C SER A 298 7.33 -7.51 0.10
N VAL A 299 6.90 -6.43 -0.57
CA VAL A 299 6.05 -5.38 0.02
C VAL A 299 4.85 -5.11 -0.89
N ARG A 300 3.64 -5.19 -0.34
CA ARG A 300 2.38 -4.81 -1.00
C ARG A 300 2.13 -3.31 -0.83
N ILE A 301 1.60 -2.65 -1.86
CA ILE A 301 1.57 -1.19 -1.96
C ILE A 301 0.14 -0.69 -2.22
N LEU A 302 -0.41 0.08 -1.28
CA LEU A 302 -1.67 0.79 -1.42
C LEU A 302 -1.41 2.23 -1.88
N ALA A 303 -1.91 2.58 -3.07
CA ALA A 303 -1.84 3.95 -3.61
C ALA A 303 -3.19 4.33 -4.23
N GLY A 304 -3.74 5.49 -3.87
CA GLY A 304 -5.05 5.92 -4.37
C GLY A 304 -5.02 6.38 -5.83
N SER A 305 -6.02 5.95 -6.60
CA SER A 305 -6.35 6.41 -7.95
C SER A 305 -7.77 6.95 -7.96
N ALA A 306 -7.91 8.21 -7.56
CA ALA A 306 -9.17 8.91 -7.39
C ALA A 306 -8.93 10.42 -7.55
N PHE A 307 -9.99 11.22 -7.71
CA PHE A 307 -9.89 12.68 -7.61
C PHE A 307 -9.55 13.07 -6.15
N GLY A 308 -8.48 13.83 -5.94
CA GLY A 308 -7.84 14.00 -4.62
C GLY A 308 -6.77 12.93 -4.30
N GLY A 309 -6.56 11.96 -5.19
CA GLY A 309 -5.56 10.89 -5.10
C GLY A 309 -5.62 10.10 -3.78
N GLY A 310 -4.44 9.79 -3.23
CA GLY A 310 -4.33 9.10 -1.93
C GLY A 310 -5.03 9.80 -0.76
N THR A 311 -5.36 11.10 -0.84
CA THR A 311 -6.09 11.78 0.24
C THR A 311 -7.59 11.49 0.23
N ALA A 312 -8.13 10.93 -0.87
CA ALA A 312 -9.51 10.41 -0.87
C ALA A 312 -9.62 9.13 -0.02
N VAL A 313 -8.62 8.23 -0.11
CA VAL A 313 -8.69 6.87 0.47
C VAL A 313 -7.83 6.63 1.72
N ASN A 314 -7.02 7.59 2.17
CA ASN A 314 -6.30 7.44 3.43
C ASN A 314 -7.23 7.56 4.65
N TRP A 315 -6.80 7.00 5.78
CA TRP A 315 -7.34 7.31 7.10
C TRP A 315 -6.89 8.71 7.54
N SER A 316 -7.71 9.40 8.36
CA SER A 316 -7.63 10.85 8.59
C SER A 316 -6.39 11.35 9.37
N ALA A 317 -5.46 10.45 9.72
CA ALA A 317 -4.24 10.73 10.46
C ALA A 317 -3.39 11.83 9.82
N SER A 318 -3.15 12.90 10.57
CA SER A 318 -2.59 14.17 10.09
C SER A 318 -1.42 14.64 10.97
N LEU A 319 -0.43 13.77 11.15
CA LEU A 319 0.77 14.05 11.92
C LEU A 319 1.68 15.08 11.21
N GLN A 320 2.26 16.00 11.98
CA GLN A 320 3.28 16.94 11.51
C GLN A 320 4.65 16.25 11.33
N LEU A 321 5.49 16.75 10.43
CA LEU A 321 6.85 16.24 10.23
C LEU A 321 7.69 16.43 11.52
N PRO A 322 8.21 15.36 12.16
CA PRO A 322 8.90 15.47 13.45
C PRO A 322 10.10 16.42 13.39
N PHE A 323 10.33 17.16 14.47
CA PHE A 323 11.43 18.13 14.56
C PHE A 323 12.80 17.48 14.30
N ALA A 324 13.03 16.26 14.79
CA ALA A 324 14.25 15.50 14.49
C ALA A 324 14.43 15.25 12.98
N THR A 325 13.37 14.87 12.27
CA THR A 325 13.37 14.69 10.81
C THR A 325 13.61 16.03 10.09
N ARG A 326 12.98 17.12 10.54
CA ARG A 326 13.23 18.48 10.00
C ARG A 326 14.70 18.88 10.13
N GLN A 327 15.32 18.61 11.29
CA GLN A 327 16.75 18.87 11.54
C GLN A 327 17.69 17.91 10.79
N GLU A 328 17.27 16.68 10.51
CA GLU A 328 17.97 15.76 9.62
C GLU A 328 18.00 16.30 8.18
N TRP A 329 16.85 16.74 7.65
CA TRP A 329 16.75 17.27 6.30
C TRP A 329 17.47 18.62 6.13
N ALA A 330 17.40 19.49 7.14
CA ALA A 330 18.19 20.71 7.19
C ALA A 330 19.70 20.44 7.08
N ARG A 331 20.23 19.49 7.87
CA ARG A 331 21.64 19.06 7.82
C ARG A 331 22.06 18.40 6.51
N LYS A 332 21.13 17.86 5.71
CA LYS A 332 21.40 17.38 4.34
C LYS A 332 21.53 18.52 3.31
N GLY A 333 21.44 19.78 3.73
CA GLY A 333 21.61 20.95 2.88
C GLY A 333 20.29 21.58 2.40
N LEU A 334 19.20 21.35 3.13
CA LEU A 334 17.87 21.91 2.85
C LEU A 334 17.39 22.74 4.06
N PRO A 335 18.09 23.83 4.43
CA PRO A 335 17.94 24.48 5.73
C PRO A 335 16.54 25.05 6.00
N TYR A 336 15.74 25.31 4.97
CA TYR A 336 14.37 25.82 5.10
C TYR A 336 13.46 24.89 5.93
N PHE A 337 13.73 23.58 6.00
CA PHE A 337 12.97 22.68 6.88
C PHE A 337 13.08 23.06 8.37
N ALA A 338 14.17 23.73 8.78
CA ALA A 338 14.35 24.26 10.13
C ALA A 338 13.90 25.73 10.28
N SER A 339 13.36 26.37 9.24
CA SER A 339 12.94 27.77 9.28
C SER A 339 11.51 27.98 9.80
N GLN A 340 11.18 29.24 10.11
CA GLN A 340 9.81 29.66 10.44
C GLN A 340 8.87 29.56 9.21
N GLU A 341 9.39 29.74 8.00
CA GLU A 341 8.64 29.66 6.75
C GLU A 341 8.00 28.27 6.56
N TYR A 342 8.78 27.20 6.77
CA TYR A 342 8.24 25.84 6.69
C TYR A 342 7.28 25.49 7.84
N SER A 343 7.42 26.15 9.00
CA SER A 343 6.44 26.01 10.10
C SER A 343 5.11 26.66 9.72
N LYS A 344 5.14 27.89 9.19
CA LYS A 344 3.97 28.58 8.63
C LYS A 344 3.31 27.81 7.49
N ALA A 345 4.10 27.13 6.64
CA ALA A 345 3.58 26.27 5.59
C ALA A 345 2.78 25.07 6.17
N ILE A 346 3.28 24.42 7.23
CA ILE A 346 2.56 23.36 7.96
C ILE A 346 1.29 23.92 8.59
N GLU A 347 1.38 25.06 9.28
CA GLU A 347 0.25 25.72 9.96
C GLU A 347 -0.89 26.07 8.98
N HIS A 348 -0.55 26.67 7.83
CA HIS A 348 -1.50 27.04 6.77
C HIS A 348 -2.26 25.82 6.21
N VAL A 349 -1.54 24.77 5.81
CA VAL A 349 -2.21 23.59 5.23
C VAL A 349 -2.93 22.74 6.27
N ALA A 350 -2.46 22.72 7.53
CA ALA A 350 -3.15 22.07 8.65
C ALA A 350 -4.46 22.79 8.98
N ALA A 351 -4.45 24.12 9.02
CA ALA A 351 -5.64 24.93 9.22
C ALA A 351 -6.67 24.72 8.10
N ARG A 352 -6.26 24.80 6.81
CA ARG A 352 -7.20 24.58 5.70
C ARG A 352 -7.73 23.15 5.63
N ALA A 353 -6.93 22.15 5.97
CA ALA A 353 -7.38 20.76 6.10
C ALA A 353 -8.15 20.48 7.41
N GLY A 354 -8.38 21.48 8.27
CA GLY A 354 -9.16 21.31 9.49
C GLY A 354 -8.57 20.30 10.48
N VAL A 355 -7.23 20.22 10.54
CA VAL A 355 -6.49 19.26 11.38
C VAL A 355 -6.65 19.62 12.85
N SER A 356 -7.22 18.72 13.65
CA SER A 356 -7.46 18.94 15.07
C SER A 356 -7.43 17.65 15.89
N THR A 357 -7.26 17.78 17.21
CA THR A 357 -7.48 16.71 18.19
C THR A 357 -8.77 16.88 18.99
N HIS A 358 -9.51 17.99 18.79
CA HIS A 358 -10.59 18.44 19.68
C HIS A 358 -11.75 17.45 19.85
N ALA A 359 -12.14 16.76 18.77
CA ALA A 359 -13.28 15.84 18.73
C ALA A 359 -12.85 14.39 18.42
N ILE A 360 -11.64 14.00 18.84
CA ILE A 360 -11.20 12.61 18.75
C ILE A 360 -12.01 11.74 19.72
N VAL A 361 -12.66 10.71 19.17
CA VAL A 361 -13.24 9.61 19.94
C VAL A 361 -12.34 8.38 19.75
N HIS A 362 -12.06 7.63 20.81
CA HIS A 362 -11.25 6.41 20.71
C HIS A 362 -12.17 5.19 20.62
N ASN A 363 -12.11 4.45 19.50
CA ASN A 363 -12.75 3.15 19.40
C ASN A 363 -12.04 2.10 20.28
N ALA A 364 -12.66 0.94 20.50
CA ALA A 364 -12.14 -0.08 21.41
C ALA A 364 -10.69 -0.49 21.11
N ALA A 365 -10.30 -0.65 19.84
CA ALA A 365 -8.94 -1.01 19.45
C ALA A 365 -7.91 0.10 19.77
N ASN A 366 -8.26 1.38 19.57
CA ASN A 366 -7.40 2.51 19.97
C ASN A 366 -7.28 2.62 21.50
N THR A 367 -8.38 2.39 22.23
CA THR A 367 -8.38 2.35 23.69
C THR A 367 -7.51 1.20 24.22
N ILE A 368 -7.51 0.03 23.59
CA ILE A 368 -6.63 -1.10 23.92
C ILE A 368 -5.14 -0.74 23.74
N LEU A 369 -4.77 0.00 22.69
CA LEU A 369 -3.39 0.52 22.55
C LEU A 369 -3.04 1.51 23.66
N MET A 370 -3.96 2.40 24.03
CA MET A 370 -3.77 3.35 25.13
C MET A 370 -3.60 2.66 26.48
N GLU A 371 -4.52 1.75 26.84
CA GLU A 371 -4.50 0.94 28.07
C GLU A 371 -3.17 0.18 28.20
N GLY A 372 -2.78 -0.56 27.16
CA GLY A 372 -1.54 -1.34 27.15
C GLY A 372 -0.28 -0.47 27.22
N SER A 373 -0.28 0.67 26.53
CA SER A 373 0.85 1.62 26.57
C SER A 373 0.99 2.28 27.95
N GLN A 374 -0.13 2.70 28.55
CA GLN A 374 -0.16 3.34 29.86
C GLN A 374 0.31 2.40 30.96
N ARG A 375 -0.16 1.14 30.97
CA ARG A 375 0.25 0.11 31.95
C ARG A 375 1.75 -0.22 31.89
N LEU A 376 2.40 -0.01 30.75
CA LEU A 376 3.85 -0.21 30.56
C LEU A 376 4.68 1.08 30.64
N GLY A 377 4.07 2.23 30.92
CA GLY A 377 4.76 3.53 30.90
C GLY A 377 5.29 3.95 29.52
N MET A 378 4.79 3.34 28.44
CA MET A 378 5.21 3.64 27.07
C MET A 378 4.67 5.00 26.59
N PRO A 379 5.51 5.87 25.98
CA PRO A 379 5.06 7.11 25.37
C PRO A 379 3.96 6.90 24.32
N HIS A 380 2.81 7.54 24.55
CA HIS A 380 1.65 7.49 23.66
C HIS A 380 0.88 8.81 23.68
N GLY A 381 0.02 9.04 22.67
CA GLY A 381 -0.81 10.25 22.59
C GLY A 381 -1.78 10.24 21.39
N PRO A 382 -2.66 11.26 21.29
CA PRO A 382 -3.66 11.34 20.23
C PRO A 382 -3.06 11.70 18.86
N ILE A 383 -3.60 11.12 17.80
CA ILE A 383 -3.28 11.44 16.40
C ILE A 383 -4.27 12.51 15.90
N PRO A 384 -3.82 13.72 15.51
CA PRO A 384 -4.70 14.75 14.93
C PRO A 384 -5.36 14.26 13.64
N GLN A 385 -6.63 14.60 13.43
CA GLN A 385 -7.42 14.19 12.27
C GLN A 385 -7.86 15.38 11.40
N ASN A 386 -7.87 15.21 10.07
CA ASN A 386 -8.38 16.20 9.12
C ASN A 386 -9.93 16.11 8.97
N THR A 387 -10.64 16.46 10.03
CA THR A 387 -12.12 16.31 10.14
C THR A 387 -12.84 17.62 10.45
N ALA A 388 -12.18 18.77 10.22
CA ALA A 388 -12.70 20.10 10.56
C ALA A 388 -13.12 20.24 12.04
N GLY A 389 -12.40 19.55 12.93
CA GLY A 389 -12.70 19.52 14.36
C GLY A 389 -13.99 18.78 14.74
N GLN A 390 -14.60 18.02 13.83
CA GLN A 390 -15.77 17.17 14.09
C GLN A 390 -15.35 15.74 14.45
N ALA A 391 -16.20 15.05 15.20
CA ALA A 391 -16.08 13.61 15.46
C ALA A 391 -16.25 12.83 14.15
N HIS A 392 -15.51 11.73 14.00
CA HIS A 392 -15.45 10.99 12.73
C HIS A 392 -15.29 9.49 12.99
N GLU A 393 -16.41 8.84 13.25
CA GLU A 393 -16.48 7.46 13.75
C GLU A 393 -16.85 6.44 12.67
N CYS A 394 -16.46 6.70 11.42
CA CYS A 394 -17.05 6.00 10.27
C CYS A 394 -16.49 4.61 9.94
N GLY A 395 -15.23 4.28 10.25
CA GLY A 395 -14.55 3.09 9.70
C GLY A 395 -14.25 3.13 8.18
N TYR A 396 -15.19 3.61 7.38
CA TYR A 396 -15.21 3.55 5.90
C TYR A 396 -14.31 4.55 5.15
N CYS A 397 -13.30 5.17 5.79
CA CYS A 397 -12.41 6.14 5.13
C CYS A 397 -11.70 5.59 3.89
N MET A 398 -11.37 4.29 3.89
CA MET A 398 -10.66 3.64 2.77
C MET A 398 -11.54 3.43 1.52
N TYR A 399 -12.84 3.71 1.62
CA TYR A 399 -13.78 3.67 0.49
C TYR A 399 -14.02 5.06 -0.13
N GLY A 400 -13.06 5.98 0.03
CA GLY A 400 -13.18 7.36 -0.46
C GLY A 400 -13.88 8.32 0.51
N CYS A 401 -14.23 7.86 1.71
CA CYS A 401 -15.10 8.53 2.70
C CYS A 401 -16.53 8.82 2.19
N PRO A 402 -17.41 7.80 2.09
CA PRO A 402 -18.80 7.95 1.62
C PRO A 402 -19.66 8.98 2.39
N TYR A 403 -19.35 9.25 3.65
CA TYR A 403 -20.06 10.28 4.44
C TYR A 403 -19.55 11.72 4.23
N GLY A 404 -18.49 11.94 3.43
CA GLY A 404 -18.00 13.28 3.05
C GLY A 404 -17.25 14.09 4.12
N GLU A 405 -17.15 13.59 5.36
CA GLU A 405 -16.62 14.33 6.52
C GLU A 405 -15.10 14.63 6.45
N LYS A 406 -14.32 13.69 5.90
CA LYS A 406 -12.86 13.77 5.87
C LYS A 406 -12.38 14.83 4.88
N GLN A 407 -11.65 15.82 5.38
CA GLN A 407 -11.14 17.00 4.68
C GLN A 407 -9.99 16.66 3.70
N SER A 408 -10.32 15.84 2.72
CA SER A 408 -9.49 15.37 1.61
C SER A 408 -9.20 16.52 0.63
N THR A 409 -8.18 16.45 -0.23
CA THR A 409 -7.85 17.58 -1.12
C THR A 409 -8.94 17.91 -2.13
N HIS A 410 -9.86 16.98 -2.42
CA HIS A 410 -11.02 17.27 -3.26
C HIS A 410 -12.02 18.22 -2.56
N VAL A 411 -12.54 17.90 -1.37
CA VAL A 411 -13.43 18.78 -0.59
C VAL A 411 -12.78 20.05 -0.04
N THR A 412 -11.45 20.13 -0.06
CA THR A 412 -10.69 21.30 0.40
C THR A 412 -10.05 22.07 -0.77
N PHE A 413 -8.76 21.89 -1.02
CA PHE A 413 -7.98 22.74 -1.92
C PHE A 413 -8.47 22.73 -3.39
N LEU A 414 -8.99 21.61 -3.91
CA LEU A 414 -9.56 21.58 -5.27
C LEU A 414 -10.93 22.29 -5.33
N LYS A 415 -11.73 22.23 -4.26
CA LYS A 415 -12.93 23.06 -4.12
C LYS A 415 -12.55 24.55 -4.10
N ASP A 416 -11.58 24.94 -3.27
CA ASP A 416 -11.08 26.32 -3.21
C ASP A 416 -10.62 26.82 -4.59
N ALA A 417 -9.89 25.97 -5.33
CA ALA A 417 -9.42 26.29 -6.67
C ALA A 417 -10.58 26.51 -7.65
N ALA A 418 -11.62 25.68 -7.58
CA ALA A 418 -12.83 25.79 -8.40
C ALA A 418 -13.59 27.10 -8.14
N GLU A 419 -13.74 27.48 -6.86
CA GLU A 419 -14.48 28.67 -6.43
C GLU A 419 -13.84 29.99 -6.89
N THR A 420 -12.56 29.99 -7.27
CA THR A 420 -11.92 31.15 -7.92
C THR A 420 -12.35 31.40 -9.38
N GLY A 421 -12.92 30.40 -10.05
CA GLY A 421 -13.15 30.41 -11.51
C GLY A 421 -11.89 30.28 -12.38
N ASN A 422 -10.68 30.36 -11.80
CA ASN A 422 -9.42 30.32 -12.54
C ASN A 422 -8.90 28.89 -12.81
N ALA A 423 -9.39 27.89 -12.06
CA ALA A 423 -9.03 26.49 -12.22
C ALA A 423 -10.05 25.71 -13.09
N ARG A 424 -9.53 24.80 -13.92
CA ARG A 424 -10.31 23.83 -14.71
C ARG A 424 -9.81 22.42 -14.45
N PHE A 425 -10.73 21.46 -14.37
CA PHE A 425 -10.41 20.05 -14.15
C PHE A 425 -10.68 19.22 -15.41
N VAL A 426 -9.81 18.24 -15.68
CA VAL A 426 -10.05 17.19 -16.67
C VAL A 426 -9.76 15.85 -16.00
N GLU A 427 -10.69 14.91 -16.10
CA GLU A 427 -10.61 13.56 -15.53
C GLU A 427 -10.34 12.50 -16.62
N GLY A 428 -10.01 11.27 -16.23
CA GLY A 428 -9.71 10.18 -17.17
C GLY A 428 -8.41 10.36 -17.98
N VAL A 429 -7.53 11.30 -17.59
CA VAL A 429 -6.37 11.74 -18.36
C VAL A 429 -5.09 10.95 -18.04
N LYS A 430 -4.76 10.00 -18.91
CA LYS A 430 -3.45 9.33 -18.95
C LYS A 430 -2.41 10.29 -19.52
N VAL A 431 -1.70 11.05 -18.67
CA VAL A 431 -0.62 11.94 -19.14
C VAL A 431 0.63 11.13 -19.53
N GLU A 432 0.93 11.10 -20.82
CA GLU A 432 1.99 10.30 -21.43
C GLU A 432 3.36 10.95 -21.24
N ARG A 433 3.45 12.26 -21.53
CA ARG A 433 4.71 13.04 -21.56
C ARG A 433 4.54 14.51 -21.18
N VAL A 434 5.57 15.05 -20.53
CA VAL A 434 5.88 16.48 -20.50
C VAL A 434 6.53 16.89 -21.82
N LEU A 435 6.00 17.93 -22.45
CA LEU A 435 6.50 18.50 -23.70
C LEU A 435 7.66 19.46 -23.43
N GLN A 436 8.75 19.33 -24.18
CA GLN A 436 9.97 20.13 -23.99
C GLN A 436 10.36 20.91 -25.25
N ARG A 437 10.85 22.14 -25.08
CA ARG A 437 11.46 22.97 -26.13
C ARG A 437 12.73 23.63 -25.57
N ARG A 438 13.90 23.36 -26.19
CA ARG A 438 15.21 23.93 -25.79
C ARG A 438 15.51 23.81 -24.27
N GLY A 439 15.21 22.67 -23.66
CA GLY A 439 15.46 22.42 -22.23
C GLY A 439 14.49 23.11 -21.26
N ARG A 440 13.36 23.64 -21.75
CA ARG A 440 12.24 24.12 -20.92
C ARG A 440 11.00 23.28 -21.18
N ALA A 441 10.21 23.01 -20.14
CA ALA A 441 8.87 22.46 -20.30
C ALA A 441 7.93 23.53 -20.87
N VAL A 442 7.03 23.12 -21.77
CA VAL A 442 6.08 24.01 -22.48
C VAL A 442 4.64 23.52 -22.44
N GLY A 443 4.38 22.39 -21.79
CA GLY A 443 3.06 21.75 -21.77
C GLY A 443 3.17 20.25 -21.50
N VAL A 444 2.06 19.54 -21.73
CA VAL A 444 1.95 18.08 -21.62
C VAL A 444 1.11 17.51 -22.76
N ILE A 445 1.27 16.21 -23.03
CA ILE A 445 0.42 15.43 -23.93
C ILE A 445 0.00 14.12 -23.25
N GLY A 446 -1.23 13.70 -23.51
CA GLY A 446 -1.80 12.46 -22.99
C GLY A 446 -3.06 12.03 -23.73
N THR A 447 -3.75 11.06 -23.17
CA THR A 447 -5.03 10.53 -23.68
C THR A 447 -6.10 10.65 -22.61
N VAL A 448 -7.27 11.16 -22.99
CA VAL A 448 -8.47 11.25 -22.15
C VAL A 448 -9.35 10.06 -22.46
N ARG A 449 -9.55 9.17 -21.49
CA ARG A 449 -10.64 8.20 -21.53
C ARG A 449 -11.93 8.91 -21.11
N ARG A 450 -12.85 9.07 -22.05
CA ARG A 450 -14.13 9.75 -21.81
C ARG A 450 -15.10 8.83 -21.07
N ARG A 451 -16.08 9.43 -20.39
CA ARG A 451 -17.23 8.69 -19.86
C ARG A 451 -18.12 8.21 -21.00
N GLU A 452 -18.85 7.11 -20.80
CA GLU A 452 -19.80 6.61 -21.81
C GLU A 452 -20.91 7.64 -22.09
N GLU A 453 -21.32 8.44 -21.10
CA GLU A 453 -22.25 9.57 -21.25
C GLU A 453 -21.72 10.74 -22.10
N ASP A 454 -20.39 10.90 -22.19
CA ASP A 454 -19.72 11.85 -23.11
C ASP A 454 -19.38 11.20 -24.47
N GLY A 455 -19.94 10.02 -24.77
CA GLY A 455 -19.73 9.27 -26.01
C GLY A 455 -18.53 8.32 -26.01
N GLY A 456 -17.94 8.03 -24.84
CA GLY A 456 -16.99 6.93 -24.62
C GLY A 456 -15.65 7.04 -25.37
N GLY A 457 -14.84 6.00 -25.27
CA GLY A 457 -13.56 5.88 -25.99
C GLY A 457 -12.48 6.87 -25.54
N GLU A 458 -11.45 7.03 -26.38
CA GLU A 458 -10.23 7.78 -26.07
C GLU A 458 -9.98 8.95 -27.06
N VAL A 459 -9.58 10.12 -26.53
CA VAL A 459 -9.26 11.34 -27.30
C VAL A 459 -7.87 11.84 -26.90
N LYS A 460 -7.05 12.29 -27.86
CA LYS A 460 -5.73 12.86 -27.53
C LYS A 460 -5.89 14.28 -26.98
N LEU A 461 -5.21 14.57 -25.88
CA LEU A 461 -5.21 15.88 -25.24
C LEU A 461 -3.79 16.45 -25.21
N ARG A 462 -3.65 17.68 -25.71
CA ARG A 462 -2.49 18.53 -25.56
C ARG A 462 -2.85 19.73 -24.69
N VAL A 463 -2.04 20.00 -23.68
CA VAL A 463 -2.15 21.23 -22.88
C VAL A 463 -0.84 21.99 -22.97
N ASP A 464 -0.86 23.16 -23.62
CA ASP A 464 0.28 24.08 -23.62
C ASP A 464 0.22 25.00 -22.40
N ALA A 465 1.37 25.21 -21.74
CA ALA A 465 1.44 25.87 -20.43
C ALA A 465 2.75 26.65 -20.24
N ARG A 466 2.70 27.76 -19.52
CA ARG A 466 3.91 28.54 -19.15
C ARG A 466 4.77 27.79 -18.13
N ARG A 467 4.16 26.98 -17.25
CA ARG A 467 4.81 26.08 -16.27
C ARG A 467 4.09 24.73 -16.24
N VAL A 468 4.83 23.67 -15.95
CA VAL A 468 4.29 22.30 -15.78
C VAL A 468 4.60 21.81 -14.38
N VAL A 469 3.59 21.35 -13.66
CA VAL A 469 3.70 20.78 -12.31
C VAL A 469 3.34 19.30 -12.37
N VAL A 470 4.23 18.43 -11.89
CA VAL A 470 3.98 17.00 -11.77
C VAL A 470 3.66 16.66 -10.31
N SER A 471 2.54 15.98 -10.09
CA SER A 471 1.97 15.62 -8.79
C SER A 471 1.32 14.23 -8.81
N ALA A 472 1.85 13.33 -9.65
CA ALA A 472 1.32 11.98 -9.91
C ALA A 472 1.74 10.94 -8.84
N GLY A 473 2.39 11.38 -7.75
CA GLY A 473 2.83 10.54 -6.64
C GLY A 473 4.16 9.81 -6.90
N ALA A 474 4.77 9.29 -5.84
CA ALA A 474 6.13 8.76 -5.89
C ALA A 474 6.35 7.54 -6.81
N ILE A 475 5.29 6.92 -7.32
CA ILE A 475 5.37 5.86 -8.34
C ILE A 475 5.30 6.45 -9.76
N HIS A 476 4.28 7.25 -10.10
CA HIS A 476 4.08 7.69 -11.47
C HIS A 476 4.85 8.97 -11.84
N THR A 477 5.16 9.85 -10.88
CA THR A 477 5.98 11.05 -11.13
C THR A 477 7.36 10.72 -11.71
N PRO A 478 8.20 9.85 -11.12
CA PRO A 478 9.47 9.46 -11.74
C PRO A 478 9.27 8.75 -13.09
N ALA A 479 8.23 7.91 -13.23
CA ALA A 479 7.94 7.20 -14.48
C ALA A 479 7.59 8.18 -15.63
N LEU A 480 6.78 9.20 -15.35
CA LEU A 480 6.44 10.26 -16.31
C LEU A 480 7.68 11.07 -16.72
N LEU A 481 8.53 11.47 -15.76
CA LEU A 481 9.77 12.19 -16.08
C LEU A 481 10.71 11.34 -16.97
N LEU A 482 10.85 10.04 -16.68
CA LEU A 482 11.63 9.12 -17.50
C LEU A 482 11.04 8.93 -18.91
N ARG A 483 9.73 8.71 -19.07
CA ARG A 483 9.07 8.67 -20.39
C ARG A 483 9.22 9.99 -21.16
N SER A 484 9.28 11.11 -20.44
CA SER A 484 9.48 12.45 -20.98
C SER A 484 10.94 12.78 -21.34
N GLY A 485 11.88 11.86 -21.13
CA GLY A 485 13.28 12.00 -21.56
C GLY A 485 14.18 12.81 -20.61
N PHE A 486 13.79 13.00 -19.35
CA PHE A 486 14.64 13.59 -18.32
C PHE A 486 15.82 12.65 -18.01
N LYS A 487 16.98 13.20 -17.66
CA LYS A 487 18.27 12.47 -17.63
C LYS A 487 18.93 12.40 -16.25
N ASN A 488 18.40 13.12 -15.26
CA ASN A 488 18.95 13.16 -13.91
C ASN A 488 19.04 11.75 -13.32
N LYS A 489 20.27 11.34 -12.98
CA LYS A 489 20.60 10.00 -12.46
C LYS A 489 19.81 9.61 -11.19
N ASN A 490 19.26 10.58 -10.47
CA ASN A 490 18.51 10.40 -9.23
C ASN A 490 17.02 10.05 -9.45
N ILE A 491 16.46 10.25 -10.65
CA ILE A 491 15.04 9.97 -10.91
C ILE A 491 14.72 8.51 -10.64
N GLY A 492 13.65 8.30 -9.87
CA GLY A 492 13.18 7.01 -9.41
C GLY A 492 13.95 6.43 -8.22
N ARG A 493 15.16 6.92 -7.89
CA ARG A 493 15.97 6.37 -6.79
C ARG A 493 15.50 6.86 -5.43
N SER A 494 15.85 6.11 -4.38
CA SER A 494 15.54 6.45 -2.98
C SER A 494 14.05 6.42 -2.66
N LEU A 495 13.31 5.52 -3.31
CA LEU A 495 11.95 5.19 -2.89
C LEU A 495 11.97 4.77 -1.42
N ARG A 496 11.11 5.42 -0.63
CA ARG A 496 10.79 5.09 0.77
C ARG A 496 9.36 4.62 0.84
N LEU A 497 9.07 3.70 1.76
CA LEU A 497 7.78 3.01 1.81
C LEU A 497 7.13 2.99 3.21
N HIS A 498 7.88 3.25 4.29
CA HIS A 498 7.49 2.85 5.64
C HIS A 498 6.95 1.39 5.72
N PRO A 499 7.83 0.37 5.70
CA PRO A 499 7.43 -1.02 5.83
C PRO A 499 6.54 -1.25 7.05
N ALA A 500 5.37 -1.83 6.82
CA ALA A 500 4.33 -2.02 7.83
C ALA A 500 3.98 -3.50 8.02
N ILE A 501 3.77 -3.92 9.27
CA ILE A 501 3.31 -5.26 9.65
C ILE A 501 2.30 -5.16 10.81
N PHE A 502 1.50 -6.20 11.03
CA PHE A 502 0.44 -6.19 12.04
C PHE A 502 0.69 -7.23 13.14
N VAL A 503 0.29 -6.87 14.36
CA VAL A 503 0.15 -7.78 15.50
C VAL A 503 -1.31 -7.70 15.95
N PHE A 504 -1.90 -8.83 16.30
CA PHE A 504 -3.31 -8.96 16.65
C PHE A 504 -3.44 -9.49 18.07
N GLY A 505 -4.35 -8.94 18.87
CA GLY A 505 -4.73 -9.49 20.17
C GLY A 505 -6.24 -9.63 20.30
N VAL A 506 -6.71 -10.73 20.89
CA VAL A 506 -8.13 -11.06 21.02
C VAL A 506 -8.62 -10.78 22.44
N PHE A 507 -9.79 -10.16 22.56
CA PHE A 507 -10.39 -9.69 23.81
C PHE A 507 -11.87 -10.13 23.94
N PRO A 508 -12.15 -11.44 24.11
CA PRO A 508 -13.50 -11.98 24.03
C PRO A 508 -14.41 -11.55 25.19
N ASP A 509 -13.83 -11.19 26.35
CA ASP A 509 -14.56 -10.88 27.59
C ASP A 509 -14.85 -9.37 27.78
N ARG A 510 -14.64 -8.52 26.77
CA ARG A 510 -15.00 -7.09 26.87
C ARG A 510 -16.52 -6.91 26.69
N GLU A 511 -17.12 -6.03 27.49
CA GLU A 511 -18.57 -5.71 27.45
C GLU A 511 -19.12 -5.35 26.06
N LYS A 512 -18.24 -4.91 25.15
CA LYS A 512 -18.52 -4.65 23.74
C LYS A 512 -17.37 -5.20 22.91
N HIS A 513 -17.72 -5.95 21.85
CA HIS A 513 -16.80 -6.41 20.83
C HIS A 513 -15.90 -5.28 20.29
N VAL A 514 -14.65 -5.60 19.98
CA VAL A 514 -13.64 -4.64 19.51
C VAL A 514 -14.01 -4.01 18.16
N LYS A 515 -14.65 -4.78 17.27
CA LYS A 515 -15.07 -4.43 15.89
C LYS A 515 -14.02 -3.60 15.14
N PRO A 516 -12.90 -4.21 14.71
CA PRO A 516 -11.75 -3.50 14.13
C PRO A 516 -12.01 -2.75 12.80
N TRP A 517 -13.23 -2.79 12.28
CA TRP A 517 -13.71 -2.02 11.13
C TRP A 517 -14.55 -0.79 11.48
N SER A 518 -14.84 -0.53 12.76
CA SER A 518 -15.85 0.43 13.21
C SER A 518 -15.26 1.56 14.09
N GLY A 519 -15.94 2.71 14.14
CA GLY A 519 -15.52 3.87 14.92
C GLY A 519 -14.38 4.67 14.29
N SER A 520 -13.76 5.56 15.07
CA SER A 520 -12.67 6.41 14.59
C SER A 520 -11.37 5.64 14.37
N ILE A 521 -10.82 5.81 13.17
CA ILE A 521 -9.61 5.12 12.70
C ILE A 521 -8.36 5.90 13.14
N MET A 522 -7.31 5.17 13.58
CA MET A 522 -5.96 5.71 13.78
C MET A 522 -5.96 6.99 14.63
N THR A 523 -6.43 6.87 15.87
CA THR A 523 -6.54 7.98 16.84
C THR A 523 -5.51 7.95 17.95
N VAL A 524 -4.80 6.84 18.17
CA VAL A 524 -3.71 6.71 19.15
C VAL A 524 -2.40 6.34 18.46
N LEU A 525 -1.33 7.04 18.85
CA LEU A 525 0.06 6.77 18.49
C LEU A 525 0.84 6.32 19.72
N ASN A 526 1.67 5.28 19.61
CA ASN A 526 2.73 4.97 20.57
C ASN A 526 4.09 5.10 19.88
N THR A 527 5.05 5.76 20.54
CA THR A 527 6.38 6.07 19.98
C THR A 527 7.54 5.49 20.79
N ALA A 528 7.29 4.57 21.72
CA ALA A 528 8.28 3.99 22.63
C ALA A 528 9.53 3.41 21.93
N VAL A 529 9.38 2.97 20.68
CA VAL A 529 10.45 2.37 19.86
C VAL A 529 10.75 3.19 18.59
N GLU A 530 10.45 4.49 18.56
CA GLU A 530 10.69 5.32 17.35
C GLU A 530 12.18 5.61 17.08
N ASN A 531 13.04 5.40 18.08
CA ASN A 531 14.47 5.68 18.04
C ASN A 531 15.35 4.50 18.52
N VAL A 532 14.98 3.27 18.13
CA VAL A 532 15.71 2.02 18.46
C VAL A 532 17.21 2.10 18.17
N HIS A 533 17.60 2.85 17.15
CA HIS A 533 18.99 2.95 16.68
C HIS A 533 19.73 4.21 17.17
N GLY A 534 19.09 5.04 18.00
CA GLY A 534 19.65 6.29 18.54
C GLY A 534 19.75 7.46 17.53
N ASP A 535 19.68 7.20 16.22
CA ASP A 535 19.85 8.19 15.14
C ASP A 535 18.54 8.68 14.48
N GLY A 536 17.40 8.46 15.13
CA GLY A 536 16.07 8.89 14.69
C GLY A 536 15.33 7.86 13.82
N TYR A 537 15.71 6.58 13.89
CA TYR A 537 15.09 5.48 13.16
C TYR A 537 14.63 4.38 14.11
N GLY A 538 13.51 3.73 13.76
CA GLY A 538 12.76 2.80 14.61
C GLY A 538 11.35 2.57 14.08
N ALA A 539 10.41 2.23 14.96
CA ALA A 539 9.01 1.98 14.64
C ALA A 539 8.04 2.83 15.49
N LYS A 540 6.80 2.99 15.03
CA LYS A 540 5.67 3.49 15.82
C LYS A 540 4.54 2.47 15.81
N LEU A 541 3.68 2.50 16.83
CA LEU A 541 2.45 1.71 16.84
C LEU A 541 1.25 2.63 16.60
N GLU A 542 0.39 2.23 15.68
CA GLU A 542 -0.85 2.92 15.29
C GLU A 542 -1.99 1.88 15.26
N VAL A 543 -3.26 2.30 15.26
CA VAL A 543 -4.40 1.38 15.14
C VAL A 543 -5.13 1.58 13.80
N PRO A 544 -5.11 0.58 12.90
CA PRO A 544 -5.77 0.61 11.59
C PRO A 544 -7.29 0.38 11.71
N ALA A 545 -8.01 0.54 10.60
CA ALA A 545 -9.31 -0.09 10.40
C ALA A 545 -9.14 -1.29 9.46
N LEU A 546 -9.64 -2.46 9.85
CA LEU A 546 -9.55 -3.71 9.07
C LEU A 546 -10.94 -4.33 8.90
N HIS A 547 -11.45 -4.26 7.67
CA HIS A 547 -12.64 -4.99 7.22
C HIS A 547 -12.26 -6.42 6.76
N PRO A 548 -13.22 -7.36 6.57
CA PRO A 548 -12.95 -8.79 6.46
C PRO A 548 -11.97 -9.23 5.36
N ALA A 549 -11.96 -8.57 4.19
CA ALA A 549 -11.06 -8.89 3.09
C ALA A 549 -9.62 -8.48 3.41
N LEU A 550 -9.41 -7.25 3.87
CA LEU A 550 -8.09 -6.77 4.26
C LEU A 550 -7.56 -7.55 5.48
N PHE A 551 -8.40 -7.78 6.50
CA PHE A 551 -8.06 -8.57 7.68
C PHE A 551 -7.61 -10.00 7.31
N SER A 552 -8.41 -10.73 6.53
CA SER A 552 -8.07 -12.09 6.11
C SER A 552 -6.82 -12.17 5.22
N SER A 553 -6.49 -11.10 4.48
CA SER A 553 -5.26 -11.02 3.68
C SER A 553 -3.97 -10.81 4.50
N LEU A 554 -4.11 -10.32 5.74
CA LEU A 554 -3.03 -10.03 6.68
C LEU A 554 -2.90 -11.09 7.78
N ALA A 555 -3.99 -11.81 8.06
CA ALA A 555 -4.05 -12.91 9.01
C ALA A 555 -3.13 -14.09 8.56
N PRO A 556 -2.47 -14.78 9.50
CA PRO A 556 -1.65 -15.94 9.20
C PRO A 556 -2.51 -17.19 8.94
N TRP A 557 -2.32 -17.86 7.79
CA TRP A 557 -2.93 -19.17 7.55
C TRP A 557 -2.01 -20.31 8.00
N ARG A 558 -2.50 -21.15 8.91
CA ARG A 558 -1.75 -22.28 9.51
C ARG A 558 -2.50 -23.61 9.49
N SER A 559 -3.83 -23.58 9.45
CA SER A 559 -4.72 -24.70 9.17
C SER A 559 -6.12 -24.16 8.86
N PRO A 560 -7.04 -24.96 8.30
CA PRO A 560 -8.44 -24.57 8.17
C PRO A 560 -9.09 -24.26 9.53
N SER A 561 -8.78 -25.05 10.57
CA SER A 561 -9.29 -24.84 11.92
C SER A 561 -8.82 -23.53 12.55
N GLU A 562 -7.53 -23.19 12.40
CA GLU A 562 -6.97 -21.95 12.93
C GLU A 562 -7.43 -20.73 12.12
N HIS A 563 -7.53 -20.85 10.79
CA HIS A 563 -8.12 -19.82 9.94
C HIS A 563 -9.56 -19.52 10.34
N LYS A 564 -10.40 -20.56 10.49
CA LYS A 564 -11.80 -20.37 10.92
C LYS A 564 -11.89 -19.80 12.34
N ARG A 565 -11.01 -20.21 13.25
CA ARG A 565 -10.92 -19.66 14.62
C ARG A 565 -10.54 -18.17 14.62
N ILE A 566 -9.53 -17.77 13.83
CA ILE A 566 -9.11 -16.36 13.67
C ILE A 566 -10.23 -15.51 13.08
N MET A 567 -10.91 -15.99 12.03
CA MET A 567 -12.01 -15.25 11.42
C MET A 567 -13.22 -15.12 12.37
N LEU A 568 -13.53 -16.15 13.18
CA LEU A 568 -14.57 -16.05 14.22
C LEU A 568 -14.15 -15.11 15.37
N ASN A 569 -12.84 -14.98 15.67
CA ASN A 569 -12.32 -13.99 16.62
C ASN A 569 -12.25 -12.55 16.04
N MET A 570 -12.58 -12.32 14.76
CA MET A 570 -12.37 -11.02 14.11
C MET A 570 -13.12 -9.87 14.81
N ALA A 571 -14.34 -10.10 15.29
CA ALA A 571 -15.12 -9.11 16.04
C ALA A 571 -14.42 -8.66 17.34
N ASP A 572 -13.62 -9.52 17.95
CA ASP A 572 -12.97 -9.31 19.24
C ASP A 572 -11.46 -9.06 19.13
N THR A 573 -10.97 -8.90 17.90
CA THR A 573 -9.55 -8.70 17.62
C THR A 573 -9.19 -7.21 17.54
N ALA A 574 -8.23 -6.77 18.35
CA ALA A 574 -7.55 -5.49 18.22
C ALA A 574 -6.27 -5.64 17.36
N PRO A 575 -6.22 -5.05 16.15
CA PRO A 575 -5.00 -4.98 15.35
C PRO A 575 -4.15 -3.77 15.78
N PHE A 576 -2.85 -4.00 16.00
CA PHE A 576 -1.83 -2.95 16.10
C PHE A 576 -0.98 -2.95 14.82
N LEU A 577 -0.89 -1.79 14.18
CA LEU A 577 -0.03 -1.53 13.03
C LEU A 577 1.36 -1.12 13.53
N VAL A 578 2.38 -1.91 13.22
CA VAL A 578 3.79 -1.57 13.40
C VAL A 578 4.27 -0.84 12.15
N LEU A 579 4.55 0.45 12.25
CA LEU A 579 4.99 1.30 11.15
C LEU A 579 6.48 1.67 11.31
N VAL A 580 7.35 1.16 10.44
CA VAL A 580 8.80 1.46 10.49
C VAL A 580 9.15 2.72 9.70
N ARG A 581 9.97 3.59 10.30
CA ARG A 581 10.67 4.66 9.56
C ARG A 581 11.86 4.04 8.83
N ASP A 582 11.79 3.87 7.51
CA ASP A 582 12.84 3.17 6.77
C ASP A 582 14.15 3.98 6.64
N SER A 583 15.26 3.32 6.99
CA SER A 583 16.60 3.90 7.03
C SER A 583 17.16 4.13 5.63
N CYS A 584 18.16 5.02 5.50
CA CYS A 584 18.82 5.29 4.22
C CYS A 584 19.25 4.02 3.45
N ASP A 585 19.60 2.96 4.18
CA ASP A 585 20.08 1.67 3.67
C ASP A 585 19.01 0.88 2.90
N SER A 586 17.73 1.04 3.26
CA SER A 586 16.57 0.43 2.56
C SER A 586 16.21 1.20 1.29
N ALA A 587 17.17 1.34 0.37
CA ALA A 587 17.05 2.21 -0.80
C ALA A 587 16.28 1.54 -1.95
N GLY A 588 14.97 1.80 -2.05
CA GLY A 588 14.19 1.40 -3.21
C GLY A 588 14.43 2.24 -4.46
N ARG A 589 13.91 1.76 -5.59
CA ARG A 589 13.96 2.43 -6.89
C ARG A 589 12.75 2.10 -7.77
N VAL A 590 12.11 3.13 -8.30
CA VAL A 590 11.14 3.03 -9.41
C VAL A 590 11.87 3.16 -10.75
N THR A 591 11.52 2.34 -11.74
CA THR A 591 12.04 2.43 -13.13
C THR A 591 10.98 2.12 -14.17
N ILE A 592 11.21 2.53 -15.42
CA ILE A 592 10.45 2.08 -16.58
C ILE A 592 11.35 1.14 -17.42
N PRO A 593 10.83 0.06 -18.04
CA PRO A 593 11.65 -0.87 -18.83
C PRO A 593 12.30 -0.19 -20.04
N ASN A 594 11.61 0.75 -20.68
CA ASN A 594 12.12 1.57 -21.77
C ASN A 594 11.30 2.87 -21.91
N ALA A 595 11.84 3.88 -22.59
CA ALA A 595 11.17 5.18 -22.75
C ALA A 595 9.93 5.17 -23.68
N LYS A 596 9.65 4.08 -24.39
CA LYS A 596 8.40 3.87 -25.14
C LYS A 596 7.34 3.09 -24.35
N GLN A 597 7.58 2.74 -23.08
CA GLN A 597 6.59 2.08 -22.23
C GLN A 597 5.25 2.85 -22.27
N GLU A 598 4.18 2.14 -22.59
CA GLU A 598 2.82 2.68 -22.62
C GLU A 598 2.35 3.04 -21.21
N PHE A 599 1.38 3.95 -21.07
CA PHE A 599 0.96 4.42 -19.75
C PHE A 599 0.38 3.30 -18.87
N ASP A 600 -0.27 2.33 -19.51
CA ASP A 600 -1.04 1.26 -18.85
C ASP A 600 -0.15 0.06 -18.43
N GLU A 601 1.14 0.03 -18.81
CA GLU A 601 2.10 -0.80 -18.09
C GLU A 601 2.56 -0.07 -16.81
N PRO A 602 2.33 -0.63 -15.61
CA PRO A 602 2.85 -0.04 -14.38
C PRO A 602 4.39 -0.05 -14.37
N PRO A 603 5.03 0.93 -13.72
CA PRO A 603 6.49 0.96 -13.61
C PRO A 603 6.98 -0.16 -12.67
N ASN A 604 8.24 -0.56 -12.87
CA ASN A 604 8.94 -1.51 -12.01
C ASN A 604 9.28 -0.85 -10.66
N ILE A 605 9.01 -1.55 -9.55
CA ILE A 605 9.19 -1.06 -8.17
C ILE A 605 10.14 -1.99 -7.41
N ALA A 606 11.44 -1.69 -7.42
CA ALA A 606 12.41 -2.38 -6.57
C ALA A 606 12.43 -1.77 -5.16
N TYR A 607 12.42 -2.59 -4.12
CA TYR A 607 12.66 -2.17 -2.73
C TYR A 607 13.26 -3.34 -1.95
N ALA A 608 14.06 -3.05 -0.92
CA ALA A 608 14.65 -4.08 -0.06
C ALA A 608 14.74 -3.55 1.37
N ILE A 609 14.24 -4.33 2.33
CA ILE A 609 14.26 -3.98 3.75
C ILE A 609 15.64 -4.31 4.33
N SER A 610 16.40 -3.29 4.74
CA SER A 610 17.72 -3.45 5.35
C SER A 610 17.67 -4.22 6.67
N ARG A 611 18.81 -4.77 7.12
CA ARG A 611 18.89 -5.39 8.47
C ARG A 611 18.48 -4.42 9.59
N LYS A 612 18.83 -3.13 9.44
CA LYS A 612 18.48 -2.07 10.39
C LYS A 612 16.97 -1.93 10.54
N ASP A 613 16.25 -1.96 9.42
CA ASP A 613 14.79 -1.84 9.41
C ASP A 613 14.09 -3.16 9.81
N GLN A 614 14.71 -4.31 9.56
CA GLN A 614 14.24 -5.59 10.13
C GLN A 614 14.37 -5.62 11.67
N GLN A 615 15.37 -4.95 12.25
CA GLN A 615 15.47 -4.75 13.70
C GLN A 615 14.41 -3.75 14.20
N SER A 616 14.10 -2.70 13.43
CA SER A 616 12.99 -1.79 13.73
C SER A 616 11.62 -2.50 13.69
N LEU A 617 11.40 -3.39 12.71
CA LEU A 617 10.21 -4.26 12.66
C LEU A 617 10.12 -5.15 13.90
N TYR A 618 11.24 -5.76 14.32
CA TYR A 618 11.27 -6.58 15.54
C TYR A 618 10.87 -5.80 16.79
N ALA A 619 11.52 -4.65 17.04
CA ALA A 619 11.25 -3.84 18.22
C ALA A 619 9.80 -3.31 18.26
N GLY A 620 9.22 -2.98 17.10
CA GLY A 620 7.81 -2.65 16.97
C GLY A 620 6.88 -3.82 17.28
N VAL A 621 7.17 -5.02 16.76
CA VAL A 621 6.38 -6.22 17.05
C VAL A 621 6.49 -6.62 18.53
N GLU A 622 7.67 -6.54 19.14
CA GLU A 622 7.84 -6.78 20.58
C GLU A 622 7.03 -5.77 21.41
N ALA A 623 7.13 -4.47 21.11
CA ALA A 623 6.37 -3.43 21.81
C ALA A 623 4.84 -3.66 21.68
N ALA A 624 4.38 -4.03 20.49
CA ALA A 624 2.97 -4.36 20.25
C ALA A 624 2.50 -5.60 21.01
N VAL A 625 3.28 -6.70 20.99
CA VAL A 625 2.98 -7.91 21.77
C VAL A 625 2.91 -7.57 23.27
N ARG A 626 3.91 -6.87 23.82
CA ARG A 626 3.92 -6.50 25.24
C ARG A 626 2.73 -5.61 25.61
N ALA A 627 2.38 -4.63 24.78
CA ALA A 627 1.22 -3.77 25.01
C ALA A 627 -0.11 -4.56 24.96
N LEU A 628 -0.24 -5.55 24.09
CA LEU A 628 -1.43 -6.43 24.06
C LEU A 628 -1.52 -7.34 25.28
N VAL A 629 -0.40 -7.91 25.76
CA VAL A 629 -0.37 -8.64 27.05
C VAL A 629 -0.79 -7.68 28.17
N ALA A 630 -0.23 -6.47 28.22
CA ALA A 630 -0.52 -5.50 29.26
C ALA A 630 -1.98 -5.03 29.26
N ALA A 631 -2.60 -4.93 28.09
CA ALA A 631 -4.02 -4.60 27.95
C ALA A 631 -4.96 -5.73 28.41
N GLY A 632 -4.49 -6.99 28.40
CA GLY A 632 -5.27 -8.17 28.82
C GLY A 632 -5.74 -9.06 27.67
N ALA A 633 -5.00 -9.16 26.57
CA ALA A 633 -5.37 -10.03 25.44
C ALA A 633 -5.37 -11.51 25.84
N ALA A 634 -6.42 -12.25 25.53
CA ALA A 634 -6.52 -13.70 25.79
C ALA A 634 -5.72 -14.54 24.77
N GLU A 635 -5.48 -13.98 23.59
CA GLU A 635 -4.64 -14.55 22.53
C GLU A 635 -3.89 -13.42 21.82
N ILE A 636 -2.65 -13.67 21.39
CA ILE A 636 -1.84 -12.78 20.56
C ILE A 636 -1.25 -13.56 19.37
N TYR A 637 -1.31 -13.00 18.17
CA TYR A 637 -0.64 -13.56 16.99
C TYR A 637 -0.10 -12.47 16.04
N THR A 638 0.93 -12.80 15.27
CA THR A 638 1.52 -11.92 14.24
C THR A 638 1.21 -12.42 12.83
N CYS A 639 1.48 -11.59 11.82
CA CYS A 639 1.45 -11.97 10.40
C CYS A 639 2.44 -13.09 9.99
N GLN A 640 3.29 -13.59 10.88
CA GLN A 640 4.35 -14.56 10.54
C GLN A 640 3.78 -16.00 10.59
N PRO A 641 3.64 -16.72 9.46
CA PRO A 641 2.86 -17.94 9.42
C PRO A 641 3.47 -19.10 10.22
N GLY A 642 4.81 -19.18 10.33
CA GLY A 642 5.48 -20.20 11.14
C GLY A 642 5.72 -19.85 12.61
N VAL A 643 5.31 -18.66 13.07
CA VAL A 643 5.22 -18.33 14.50
C VAL A 643 3.82 -18.73 14.96
N PRO A 644 3.61 -19.49 16.05
CA PRO A 644 2.28 -19.87 16.53
C PRO A 644 1.54 -18.69 17.18
N SER A 645 0.29 -18.91 17.60
CA SER A 645 -0.41 -18.00 18.51
C SER A 645 0.09 -18.17 19.95
N TYR A 646 0.15 -17.09 20.72
CA TYR A 646 0.49 -17.05 22.13
C TYR A 646 -0.77 -16.79 22.96
N PHE A 647 -0.91 -17.50 24.08
CA PHE A 647 -2.04 -17.38 25.01
C PHE A 647 -1.48 -16.93 26.36
N PRO A 648 -1.63 -15.65 26.75
CA PRO A 648 -1.03 -15.13 27.97
C PRO A 648 -1.79 -15.60 29.22
N ASP A 649 -1.07 -16.09 30.23
CA ASP A 649 -1.65 -16.49 31.52
C ASP A 649 -1.74 -15.29 32.46
N HIS A 650 -2.88 -14.60 32.46
CA HIS A 650 -3.14 -13.44 33.32
C HIS A 650 -3.31 -13.78 34.81
N SER A 651 -3.14 -15.04 35.22
CA SER A 651 -2.99 -15.40 36.64
C SER A 651 -1.54 -15.28 37.14
N ASP A 652 -0.56 -15.19 36.24
CA ASP A 652 0.85 -14.95 36.56
C ASP A 652 1.10 -13.44 36.83
N PRO A 653 1.45 -13.02 38.06
CA PRO A 653 1.78 -11.62 38.35
C PRO A 653 3.09 -11.18 37.68
N GLU A 654 3.95 -12.11 37.25
CA GLU A 654 5.23 -11.86 36.56
C GLU A 654 5.14 -12.09 35.04
N ILE A 655 3.93 -12.11 34.46
CA ILE A 655 3.66 -12.41 33.04
C ILE A 655 4.58 -11.68 32.03
N MET A 656 4.96 -10.43 32.33
CA MET A 656 5.86 -9.58 31.51
C MET A 656 7.31 -10.07 31.44
N THR A 657 7.74 -10.82 32.45
CA THR A 657 9.05 -11.46 32.61
C THR A 657 8.98 -12.99 32.51
N SER A 658 7.77 -13.55 32.35
CA SER A 658 7.53 -14.99 32.24
C SER A 658 8.34 -15.65 31.12
N LYS A 659 8.76 -16.90 31.35
CA LYS A 659 9.45 -17.70 30.34
C LYS A 659 8.61 -17.87 29.07
N ALA A 660 7.29 -18.00 29.20
CA ALA A 660 6.39 -18.19 28.06
C ALA A 660 6.40 -16.98 27.10
N LEU A 661 6.37 -15.75 27.63
CA LEU A 661 6.50 -14.55 26.80
C LEU A 661 7.90 -14.43 26.18
N ALA A 662 8.96 -14.78 26.93
CA ALA A 662 10.33 -14.77 26.41
C ALA A 662 10.54 -15.79 25.28
N ASP A 663 10.04 -17.03 25.43
CA ASP A 663 10.08 -18.07 24.40
C ASP A 663 9.32 -17.64 23.13
N TYR A 664 8.17 -17.00 23.30
CA TYR A 664 7.37 -16.47 22.18
C TYR A 664 8.10 -15.36 21.42
N LEU A 665 8.65 -14.37 22.12
CA LEU A 665 9.41 -13.27 21.51
C LEU A 665 10.72 -13.77 20.86
N ALA A 666 11.31 -14.86 21.36
CA ALA A 666 12.43 -15.54 20.73
C ALA A 666 12.02 -16.27 19.42
N ALA A 667 10.83 -16.89 19.37
CA ALA A 667 10.29 -17.47 18.14
C ALA A 667 10.01 -16.41 17.06
N VAL A 668 9.42 -15.27 17.44
CA VAL A 668 9.26 -14.08 16.57
C VAL A 668 10.61 -13.60 16.02
N ALA A 669 11.64 -13.51 16.88
CA ALA A 669 12.99 -13.10 16.49
C ALA A 669 13.65 -14.09 15.50
N ALA A 670 13.51 -15.39 15.76
CA ALA A 670 14.11 -16.45 14.94
C ALA A 670 13.51 -16.53 13.52
N TRP A 671 12.20 -16.25 13.38
CA TRP A 671 11.56 -16.09 12.07
C TRP A 671 12.12 -14.85 11.33
N GLY A 672 12.12 -13.70 12.00
CA GLY A 672 12.59 -12.42 11.46
C GLY A 672 11.65 -11.83 10.41
N TYR A 673 12.21 -11.01 9.50
CA TYR A 673 11.44 -10.25 8.49
C TYR A 673 12.09 -10.35 7.10
N LYS A 674 12.31 -11.59 6.67
CA LYS A 674 12.95 -11.92 5.39
C LYS A 674 12.00 -11.63 4.21
N PRO A 675 12.48 -11.23 3.02
CA PRO A 675 11.63 -11.04 1.84
C PRO A 675 10.79 -12.27 1.50
N ASN A 676 9.48 -12.06 1.39
CA ASN A 676 8.49 -13.04 0.93
C ASN A 676 8.28 -14.20 1.94
N TRP A 677 8.41 -13.95 3.25
CA TRP A 677 8.11 -14.92 4.33
C TRP A 677 6.87 -14.56 5.18
N GLN A 678 6.39 -13.32 5.09
CA GLN A 678 5.21 -12.78 5.79
C GLN A 678 4.70 -11.56 5.00
N PRO A 679 3.40 -11.23 5.02
CA PRO A 679 2.91 -10.01 4.37
C PRO A 679 3.50 -8.77 5.07
N ILE A 680 4.05 -7.87 4.26
CA ILE A 680 4.47 -6.53 4.66
C ILE A 680 3.79 -5.53 3.71
N GLY A 681 3.24 -4.46 4.25
CA GLY A 681 2.49 -3.45 3.51
C GLY A 681 3.19 -2.09 3.44
N SER A 682 2.65 -1.20 2.60
CA SER A 682 2.99 0.22 2.53
C SER A 682 1.82 1.03 1.97
N ALA A 683 1.47 2.12 2.65
CA ALA A 683 0.61 3.19 2.12
C ALA A 683 1.37 4.52 1.92
N HIS A 684 2.70 4.51 2.06
CA HIS A 684 3.52 5.70 2.26
C HIS A 684 4.68 5.78 1.26
N GLN A 685 4.38 5.93 -0.04
CA GLN A 685 5.41 5.97 -1.09
C GLN A 685 6.02 7.38 -1.21
N MET A 686 7.34 7.51 -1.03
CA MET A 686 8.02 8.81 -0.95
C MET A 686 9.40 8.81 -1.65
N GLY A 687 9.95 10.01 -1.91
CA GLY A 687 11.39 10.25 -2.12
C GLY A 687 12.01 10.00 -3.50
N THR A 688 11.24 9.52 -4.48
CA THR A 688 11.74 9.13 -5.82
C THR A 688 12.16 10.26 -6.76
N CYS A 689 11.81 11.51 -6.44
CA CYS A 689 12.24 12.72 -7.15
C CYS A 689 12.76 13.77 -6.15
N ARG A 690 13.49 13.30 -5.12
CA ARG A 690 13.81 14.09 -3.93
C ARG A 690 14.41 15.46 -4.22
N LEU A 691 14.10 16.39 -3.32
CA LEU A 691 14.79 17.66 -3.18
C LEU A 691 16.27 17.43 -2.88
N GLY A 692 17.13 18.27 -3.44
CA GLY A 692 18.56 18.29 -3.15
C GLY A 692 19.14 19.69 -3.30
N LYS A 693 20.29 19.92 -2.69
CA LYS A 693 21.07 21.17 -2.82
C LYS A 693 21.73 21.34 -4.20
N SER A 694 21.90 20.24 -4.95
CA SER A 694 22.55 20.22 -6.26
C SER A 694 21.94 19.12 -7.17
N PRO A 695 22.18 19.16 -8.49
CA PRO A 695 21.75 18.08 -9.40
C PRO A 695 22.44 16.73 -9.13
N ALA A 696 23.56 16.73 -8.40
CA ALA A 696 24.19 15.49 -7.95
C ALA A 696 23.41 14.85 -6.79
N ASP A 697 22.82 15.67 -5.92
CA ASP A 697 22.16 15.26 -4.67
C ASP A 697 20.67 14.92 -4.84
N GLY A 698 19.96 15.56 -5.77
CA GLY A 698 18.51 15.39 -5.96
C GLY A 698 18.05 15.47 -7.41
N VAL A 699 16.74 15.39 -7.62
CA VAL A 699 16.06 15.64 -8.90
C VAL A 699 15.57 17.08 -8.97
N CYS A 700 15.08 17.60 -7.85
CA CYS A 700 14.49 18.93 -7.74
C CYS A 700 15.32 19.86 -6.84
N ARG A 701 15.32 21.14 -7.17
CA ARG A 701 15.80 22.25 -6.33
C ARG A 701 14.92 22.38 -5.09
N PRO A 702 15.34 23.10 -4.02
CA PRO A 702 14.48 23.44 -2.88
C PRO A 702 13.14 24.10 -3.27
N SER A 703 13.07 24.77 -4.42
CA SER A 703 11.85 25.39 -4.99
C SER A 703 10.89 24.41 -5.69
N GLY A 704 11.20 23.11 -5.71
CA GLY A 704 10.44 22.09 -6.46
C GLY A 704 10.73 22.04 -7.97
N GLU A 705 11.44 23.02 -8.56
CA GLU A 705 11.84 22.96 -9.98
C GLU A 705 12.83 21.82 -10.22
N THR A 706 12.68 21.05 -11.29
CA THR A 706 13.68 20.03 -11.68
C THR A 706 15.00 20.67 -12.11
N TYR A 707 16.12 20.01 -11.81
CA TYR A 707 17.43 20.50 -12.24
C TYR A 707 17.67 20.42 -13.76
N ASP A 708 17.02 19.47 -14.46
CA ASP A 708 17.27 19.15 -15.87
C ASP A 708 16.50 20.05 -16.84
N VAL A 709 15.24 20.35 -16.52
CA VAL A 709 14.28 20.98 -17.42
C VAL A 709 13.64 22.16 -16.71
N LYS A 710 13.96 23.37 -17.17
CA LYS A 710 13.38 24.59 -16.60
C LYS A 710 11.87 24.62 -16.81
N ASN A 711 11.14 25.35 -15.97
CA ASN A 711 9.68 25.45 -15.99
C ASN A 711 8.94 24.14 -15.61
N CYS A 712 9.66 23.05 -15.30
CA CYS A 712 9.09 21.81 -14.80
C CYS A 712 9.28 21.72 -13.29
N TYR A 713 8.19 21.57 -12.56
CA TYR A 713 8.13 21.49 -11.11
C TYR A 713 7.56 20.14 -10.67
N VAL A 714 7.95 19.70 -9.48
CA VAL A 714 7.36 18.54 -8.78
C VAL A 714 6.81 19.03 -7.43
N ALA A 715 5.65 18.51 -7.02
CA ALA A 715 4.95 18.97 -5.82
C ALA A 715 4.31 17.84 -4.98
N ASP A 716 4.78 16.59 -5.09
CA ASP A 716 4.22 15.44 -4.35
C ASP A 716 5.23 14.74 -3.42
N ALA A 717 4.82 13.62 -2.81
CA ALA A 717 5.64 12.83 -1.86
C ALA A 717 6.99 12.34 -2.43
N SER A 718 7.17 12.31 -3.75
CA SER A 718 8.46 12.06 -4.41
C SER A 718 9.55 13.05 -4.00
N LEU A 719 9.20 14.25 -3.52
CA LEU A 719 10.15 15.28 -3.07
C LEU A 719 10.94 14.94 -1.80
N PHE A 720 10.51 13.96 -1.00
CA PHE A 720 11.02 13.76 0.37
C PHE A 720 12.51 13.35 0.39
N PRO A 721 13.39 14.03 1.17
CA PRO A 721 14.81 13.67 1.27
C PRO A 721 15.09 12.28 1.87
N THR A 722 14.34 11.89 2.90
CA THR A 722 14.31 10.54 3.52
C THR A 722 12.88 10.21 3.99
N ALA A 723 12.66 9.06 4.62
CA ALA A 723 11.36 8.69 5.19
C ALA A 723 10.93 9.67 6.31
N SER A 724 9.66 10.09 6.35
CA SER A 724 9.18 11.10 7.32
C SER A 724 9.12 10.58 8.77
N GLY A 725 8.87 9.29 8.97
CA GLY A 725 8.66 8.68 10.28
C GLY A 725 7.26 8.90 10.88
N VAL A 726 6.33 9.38 10.06
CA VAL A 726 4.89 9.65 10.31
C VAL A 726 4.15 9.59 8.96
N ASN A 727 2.81 9.49 8.95
CA ASN A 727 2.02 9.47 7.71
C ASN A 727 2.33 10.73 6.83
N PRO A 728 2.60 10.58 5.52
CA PRO A 728 3.25 11.64 4.73
C PRO A 728 2.33 12.79 4.33
N MET A 729 0.99 12.66 4.46
CA MET A 729 0.02 13.60 3.88
C MET A 729 0.33 15.06 4.21
N LEU A 730 0.39 15.43 5.49
CA LEU A 730 0.57 16.83 5.89
C LEU A 730 1.94 17.38 5.46
N THR A 731 2.97 16.53 5.42
CA THR A 731 4.30 16.86 4.89
C THR A 731 4.25 17.12 3.37
N THR A 732 3.48 16.32 2.62
CA THR A 732 3.26 16.54 1.18
C THR A 732 2.47 17.83 0.91
N LEU A 733 1.40 18.11 1.66
CA LEU A 733 0.65 19.36 1.56
C LEU A 733 1.58 20.57 1.79
N SER A 734 2.40 20.50 2.84
CA SER A 734 3.36 21.57 3.19
C SER A 734 4.42 21.79 2.10
N LEU A 735 4.94 20.71 1.51
CA LEU A 735 5.89 20.81 0.40
C LEU A 735 5.26 21.40 -0.87
N ALA A 736 4.03 21.02 -1.19
CA ALA A 736 3.29 21.57 -2.30
C ALA A 736 3.03 23.08 -2.12
N TYR A 737 2.69 23.53 -0.91
CA TYR A 737 2.57 24.96 -0.60
C TYR A 737 3.88 25.74 -0.87
N MET A 738 5.03 25.20 -0.45
CA MET A 738 6.35 25.82 -0.70
C MET A 738 6.68 25.87 -2.21
N THR A 739 6.39 24.80 -2.95
CA THR A 739 6.52 24.77 -4.42
C THR A 739 5.58 25.79 -5.07
N ALA A 740 4.35 25.95 -4.56
CA ALA A 740 3.39 26.92 -5.10
C ALA A 740 3.89 28.36 -4.95
N GLN A 741 4.42 28.76 -3.79
CA GLN A 741 4.99 30.10 -3.61
C GLN A 741 6.19 30.33 -4.55
N SER A 742 7.01 29.29 -4.77
CA SER A 742 8.12 29.34 -5.72
C SER A 742 7.63 29.56 -7.17
N VAL A 743 6.57 28.87 -7.59
CA VAL A 743 5.97 29.03 -8.92
C VAL A 743 5.32 30.42 -9.08
N LYS A 744 4.67 30.97 -8.04
CA LYS A 744 4.15 32.35 -8.06
C LYS A 744 5.29 33.36 -8.31
N SER A 745 6.41 33.23 -7.59
CA SER A 745 7.57 34.14 -7.74
C SER A 745 8.21 34.06 -9.13
N ASP A 746 8.36 32.86 -9.68
CA ASP A 746 8.90 32.58 -11.02
C ASP A 746 7.97 33.11 -12.13
N LEU A 747 6.64 32.99 -11.96
CA LEU A 747 5.66 33.58 -12.87
C LEU A 747 5.63 35.11 -12.78
N ALA A 748 5.71 35.70 -11.58
CA ALA A 748 5.76 37.14 -11.39
C ALA A 748 7.01 37.76 -12.04
N SER A 749 8.19 37.22 -11.75
CA SER A 749 9.46 37.70 -12.33
C SER A 749 9.46 37.59 -13.87
N ALA A 750 8.93 36.49 -14.42
CA ALA A 750 8.80 36.32 -15.87
C ALA A 750 7.76 37.26 -16.52
N LEU A 751 6.84 37.84 -15.75
CA LEU A 751 5.92 38.89 -16.20
C LEU A 751 6.51 40.31 -16.06
N GLU A 752 7.58 40.47 -15.29
CA GLU A 752 8.37 41.71 -15.22
C GLU A 752 9.44 41.73 -16.33
N GLU A 753 10.18 40.62 -16.51
CA GLU A 753 11.11 40.41 -17.64
C GLU A 753 10.43 40.59 -19.02
N ALA A 754 9.12 40.35 -19.12
CA ALA A 754 8.35 40.50 -20.37
C ALA A 754 7.69 41.88 -20.56
N LYS A 755 7.91 42.83 -19.64
CA LYS A 755 7.49 44.24 -19.76
C LYS A 755 8.66 45.19 -20.04
N LEU A 756 9.89 44.68 -19.96
CA LEU A 756 11.16 45.37 -20.23
C LEU A 756 11.64 45.07 -21.66
#